data_AF-A0A1H0QIS6-F1
#
_entry.id   AF-A0A1H0QIS6-F1
#
_cell.length_a   1.000
_cell.length_b   1.000
_cell.length_c   1.000
_cell.angle_alpha   90.00
_cell.angle_beta   90.00
_cell.angle_gamma   90.00
#
_symmetry.space_group_name_H-M   'P 1'
#
loop_
_entity.id
_entity.type
_entity.pdbx_description
1 polymer ?
#
loop_
_entity_poly.entity_id
_entity_poly.type
_entity_poly.pdbx_seq_one_letter_code
_entity_poly.pdbx_strand_id
1 'polypeptide(L)'
;MVNRDSSHLLSPIHVWALSLGCAVGWGAFMVPANLFIPTAGPLGTILAMGISTALLLVIGANFCRLAEKYHDDGGIVAYVRNIIGHDHAFLAAWILLIAYLSILWANATANVLLFRFLIGDILSWGYLYSIAGFDIYFGEVLAVWMFIIVFGLFTCYSGKLARYLNTFCAILFFMSVIILFAAMFSQVGTSVFKPAFQTYTNPAMQVFSMVMLAPWMFFGFEAVTHACDDFNFPSKKLFPIIITAVLSGGLIYILLAAMAIMSIPPEFSSWTSYIAQRPNLEGLAGLPVFHSVYAVFGADGLIFLFLSIDCAIITSLMGFYRTCGRLLHFMARCEILPAWFNKRAADETPRNAIIFVMLISLLIPFLGRVSIVWLCDVITVVGSVAYGYASYCAYLLAKREGSQRGQYLGLFGVFISCLFFFCPLLPGLLLGGSLETESYLMLSVWSILGFIYYWYVFKYDSHDRFGHSTSMCIMILFLNFFSTSLWLQQVMERRLRESVSGDSTTDYSVLATDNMVQMVMIMIILLLMTNIFITLKRRERRMIHSLRHQHEINHAQNTYLRNLAHDIRIPMEAAQTSVHHSLENCTICSACPVDNCPNRIPDRLSNCLGQLDNHSQYLMQLINSMLDKRNMNMGDIDTGKIPLDFARMDWRHTLQHIKDIFALQMQAKNIFFEVYPIDLPHPDVLCDGQRLERALINLVSNACEFTPNGGGVMVTLLETGPATVNYQGQAVPGASYEIHINDSAANMPPDIIAHLAEPFEIEDTGLGGLCIAKGLITLLGGTIKVTTAPGQSVGKDIVVTLSLPLAATEPAWAGTGPLAEG
;
A
#
# COMPACT_ATOMS: atom_id res chain seq x y z
N MET A 1 18.61 -23.16 10.43
CA MET A 1 18.69 -23.27 8.96
C MET A 1 17.37 -23.85 8.47
N VAL A 2 16.43 -23.00 8.05
CA VAL A 2 15.12 -23.39 7.54
C VAL A 2 15.28 -23.62 6.03
N ASN A 3 14.97 -24.84 5.58
CA ASN A 3 15.03 -25.21 4.16
C ASN A 3 14.15 -24.26 3.34
N ARG A 4 14.77 -23.45 2.47
CA ARG A 4 14.12 -22.48 1.58
C ARG A 4 13.47 -23.12 0.34
N ASP A 5 13.33 -24.44 0.30
CA ASP A 5 12.77 -25.18 -0.85
C ASP A 5 11.24 -25.31 -0.85
N SER A 6 10.53 -24.73 0.13
CA SER A 6 9.06 -24.83 0.23
C SER A 6 8.28 -23.67 -0.39
N SER A 7 8.93 -22.61 -0.91
CA SER A 7 8.27 -21.36 -1.31
C SER A 7 7.49 -21.40 -2.64
N HIS A 8 7.40 -22.55 -3.32
CA HIS A 8 6.90 -22.64 -4.69
C HIS A 8 5.99 -23.87 -4.88
N LEU A 9 4.79 -23.84 -4.27
CA LEU A 9 3.89 -24.99 -4.16
C LEU A 9 2.83 -25.08 -5.26
N LEU A 10 2.54 -23.98 -5.95
CA LEU A 10 1.46 -23.90 -6.94
C LEU A 10 1.98 -23.78 -8.37
N SER A 11 1.65 -24.76 -9.20
CA SER A 11 1.88 -24.76 -10.64
C SER A 11 0.80 -23.96 -11.37
N PRO A 12 1.02 -23.58 -12.65
CA PRO A 12 0.01 -22.89 -13.45
C PRO A 12 -1.34 -23.61 -13.52
N ILE A 13 -1.34 -24.95 -13.58
CA ILE A 13 -2.57 -25.74 -13.63
C ILE A 13 -3.29 -25.78 -12.28
N HIS A 14 -2.55 -25.76 -11.16
CA HIS A 14 -3.15 -25.65 -9.83
C HIS A 14 -3.82 -24.29 -9.65
N VAL A 15 -3.22 -23.21 -10.17
CA VAL A 15 -3.75 -21.85 -10.15
C VAL A 15 -5.00 -21.73 -11.03
N TRP A 16 -4.96 -22.31 -12.24
CA TRP A 16 -6.13 -22.40 -13.11
C TRP A 16 -7.30 -23.12 -12.43
N ALA A 17 -7.04 -24.29 -11.85
CA ALA A 17 -8.06 -25.09 -11.16
C ALA A 17 -8.65 -24.36 -9.94
N LEU A 18 -7.83 -23.65 -9.18
CA LEU A 18 -8.29 -22.84 -8.05
C LEU A 18 -9.19 -21.70 -8.52
N SER A 19 -8.76 -20.96 -9.55
CA SER A 19 -9.54 -19.84 -10.10
C SER A 19 -10.87 -20.30 -10.70
N LEU A 20 -10.85 -21.41 -11.46
CA LEU A 20 -12.05 -21.99 -12.06
C LEU A 20 -13.04 -22.50 -10.99
N GLY A 21 -12.55 -23.26 -9.99
CA GLY A 21 -13.41 -23.82 -8.94
C GLY A 21 -14.03 -22.75 -8.03
N CYS A 22 -13.30 -21.67 -7.75
CA CYS A 22 -13.87 -20.52 -7.04
C CYS A 22 -14.91 -19.77 -7.89
N ALA A 23 -14.69 -19.64 -9.20
CA ALA A 23 -15.61 -18.92 -10.08
C ALA A 23 -16.87 -19.72 -10.45
N VAL A 24 -16.79 -21.06 -10.51
CA VAL A 24 -17.89 -21.93 -10.98
C VAL A 24 -18.17 -23.03 -9.96
N GLY A 25 -19.36 -23.00 -9.37
CA GLY A 25 -19.86 -24.00 -8.43
C GLY A 25 -21.23 -24.56 -8.80
N TRP A 26 -22.00 -24.99 -7.79
CA TRP A 26 -23.35 -25.55 -7.97
C TRP A 26 -24.29 -24.64 -8.78
N GLY A 27 -24.16 -23.32 -8.62
CA GLY A 27 -24.98 -22.34 -9.33
C GLY A 27 -24.98 -22.52 -10.85
N ALA A 28 -23.88 -23.04 -11.44
CA ALA A 28 -23.77 -23.26 -12.87
C ALA A 28 -24.77 -24.28 -13.44
N PHE A 29 -25.27 -25.20 -12.62
CA PHE A 29 -26.21 -26.23 -13.08
C PHE A 29 -27.68 -25.82 -12.95
N MET A 30 -27.97 -24.84 -12.09
CA MET A 30 -29.34 -24.42 -11.76
C MET A 30 -29.70 -23.07 -12.37
N VAL A 31 -28.79 -22.11 -12.30
CA VAL A 31 -29.06 -20.73 -12.70
C VAL A 31 -29.29 -20.55 -14.20
N PRO A 32 -28.68 -21.32 -15.12
CA PRO A 32 -29.00 -21.18 -16.53
C PRO A 32 -30.48 -21.36 -16.85
N ALA A 33 -31.12 -22.36 -16.25
CA ALA A 33 -32.54 -22.61 -16.41
C ALA A 33 -33.41 -21.66 -15.58
N ASN A 34 -32.95 -21.27 -14.38
CA ASN A 34 -33.74 -20.46 -13.45
C ASN A 34 -33.73 -18.97 -13.76
N LEU A 35 -32.66 -18.48 -14.40
CA LEU A 35 -32.43 -17.05 -14.57
C LEU A 35 -32.01 -16.68 -16.00
N PHE A 36 -31.05 -17.38 -16.61
CA PHE A 36 -30.47 -16.93 -17.90
C PHE A 36 -31.43 -17.10 -19.07
N ILE A 37 -31.92 -18.31 -19.29
CA ILE A 37 -32.89 -18.61 -20.35
C ILE A 37 -34.20 -17.83 -20.17
N PRO A 38 -34.78 -17.72 -18.96
CA PRO A 38 -35.92 -16.82 -18.71
C PRO A 38 -35.64 -15.36 -19.05
N THR A 39 -34.43 -14.85 -18.81
CA THR A 39 -34.12 -13.43 -19.00
C THR A 39 -33.83 -13.09 -20.46
N ALA A 40 -33.03 -13.91 -21.15
CA ALA A 40 -32.50 -13.56 -22.47
C ALA A 40 -32.70 -14.61 -23.57
N GLY A 41 -33.26 -15.77 -23.23
CA GLY A 41 -33.33 -16.91 -24.14
C GLY A 41 -31.95 -17.47 -24.50
N PRO A 42 -31.89 -18.45 -25.41
CA PRO A 42 -30.66 -19.20 -25.69
C PRO A 42 -29.57 -18.35 -26.33
N LEU A 43 -29.89 -17.59 -27.39
CA LEU A 43 -28.90 -16.78 -28.10
C LEU A 43 -28.52 -15.54 -27.27
N GLY A 44 -29.50 -14.91 -26.60
CA GLY A 44 -29.23 -13.81 -25.70
C GLY A 44 -28.32 -14.21 -24.55
N THR A 45 -28.48 -15.42 -24.01
CA THR A 45 -27.58 -15.98 -22.99
C THR A 45 -26.15 -16.13 -23.49
N ILE A 46 -25.95 -16.66 -24.71
CA ILE A 46 -24.62 -16.81 -25.31
C ILE A 46 -23.94 -15.45 -25.49
N LEU A 47 -24.66 -14.48 -26.05
CA LEU A 47 -24.14 -13.13 -26.28
C LEU A 47 -23.82 -12.42 -24.97
N ALA A 48 -24.73 -12.48 -23.99
CA ALA A 48 -24.54 -11.87 -22.68
C ALA A 48 -23.34 -12.48 -21.94
N MET A 49 -23.17 -13.80 -22.00
CA MET A 49 -22.03 -14.47 -21.35
C MET A 49 -20.71 -14.10 -22.02
N GLY A 50 -20.67 -14.00 -23.36
CA GLY A 50 -19.48 -13.53 -24.09
C GLY A 50 -19.08 -12.11 -23.71
N ILE A 51 -20.05 -11.18 -23.64
CA ILE A 51 -19.81 -9.79 -23.21
C ILE A 51 -19.36 -9.75 -21.75
N SER A 52 -20.03 -10.48 -20.86
CA SER A 52 -19.70 -10.56 -19.43
C SER A 52 -18.26 -11.02 -19.21
N THR A 53 -17.87 -12.09 -19.91
CA THR A 53 -16.51 -12.64 -19.89
C THR A 53 -15.50 -11.58 -20.33
N ALA A 54 -15.75 -10.87 -21.43
CA ALA A 54 -14.86 -9.81 -21.91
C ALA A 54 -14.72 -8.64 -20.92
N LEU A 55 -15.81 -8.19 -20.30
CA LEU A 55 -15.79 -7.13 -19.28
C LEU A 55 -15.02 -7.56 -18.03
N LEU A 56 -15.19 -8.80 -17.58
CA LEU A 56 -14.48 -9.32 -16.42
C LEU A 56 -12.99 -9.56 -16.69
N LEU A 57 -12.58 -9.87 -17.93
CA LEU A 57 -11.17 -9.95 -18.30
C LEU A 57 -10.45 -8.59 -18.17
N VAL A 58 -11.16 -7.47 -18.38
CA VAL A 58 -10.61 -6.12 -18.10
C VAL A 58 -10.31 -5.97 -16.60
N ILE A 59 -11.26 -6.37 -15.75
CA ILE A 59 -11.07 -6.35 -14.30
C ILE A 59 -9.94 -7.31 -13.89
N GLY A 60 -9.90 -8.52 -14.45
CA GLY A 60 -8.84 -9.50 -14.24
C GLY A 60 -7.46 -9.01 -14.65
N ALA A 61 -7.35 -8.21 -15.71
CA ALA A 61 -6.10 -7.55 -16.10
C ALA A 61 -5.63 -6.56 -15.03
N ASN A 62 -6.54 -5.78 -14.43
CA ASN A 62 -6.22 -4.87 -13.32
C ASN A 62 -5.72 -5.65 -12.09
N PHE A 63 -6.36 -6.76 -11.73
CA PHE A 63 -5.89 -7.65 -10.66
C PHE A 63 -4.49 -8.21 -10.93
N CYS A 64 -4.22 -8.70 -12.15
CA CYS A 64 -2.92 -9.25 -12.51
C CYS A 64 -1.80 -8.20 -12.44
N ARG A 65 -2.08 -6.98 -12.90
CA ARG A 65 -1.14 -5.86 -12.83
C ARG A 65 -0.79 -5.51 -11.39
N LEU A 66 -1.76 -5.54 -10.49
CA LEU A 66 -1.51 -5.33 -9.06
C LEU A 66 -0.71 -6.48 -8.44
N ALA A 67 -1.05 -7.72 -8.78
CA ALA A 67 -0.34 -8.92 -8.31
C ALA A 67 1.11 -9.02 -8.83
N GLU A 68 1.40 -8.44 -9.99
CA GLU A 68 2.76 -8.32 -10.51
C GLU A 68 3.60 -7.33 -9.68
N LYS A 69 3.00 -6.23 -9.23
CA LYS A 69 3.70 -5.19 -8.46
C LYS A 69 3.83 -5.52 -6.98
N TYR A 70 2.75 -6.03 -6.38
CA TYR A 70 2.65 -6.32 -4.96
C TYR A 70 2.55 -7.84 -4.78
N HIS A 71 3.69 -8.45 -4.45
CA HIS A 71 3.79 -9.86 -4.11
C HIS A 71 3.54 -10.01 -2.59
N ASP A 72 2.26 -10.09 -2.23
CA ASP A 72 1.80 -10.29 -0.85
C ASP A 72 0.59 -11.24 -0.88
N ASP A 73 0.42 -12.04 0.16
CA ASP A 73 -0.63 -13.06 0.28
C ASP A 73 -2.03 -12.50 0.62
N GLY A 74 -2.13 -11.20 0.87
CA GLY A 74 -3.38 -10.51 1.17
C GLY A 74 -4.27 -10.18 -0.03
N GLY A 75 -3.84 -10.52 -1.25
CA GLY A 75 -4.61 -10.24 -2.48
C GLY A 75 -5.02 -8.77 -2.59
N ILE A 76 -6.27 -8.51 -2.98
CA ILE A 76 -6.77 -7.13 -3.12
C ILE A 76 -6.67 -6.30 -1.84
N VAL A 77 -6.82 -6.92 -0.67
CA VAL A 77 -6.74 -6.22 0.61
C VAL A 77 -5.34 -5.65 0.82
N ALA A 78 -4.30 -6.40 0.45
CA ALA A 78 -2.93 -5.91 0.47
C ALA A 78 -2.73 -4.75 -0.51
N TYR A 79 -3.29 -4.84 -1.72
CA TYR A 79 -3.15 -3.80 -2.75
C TYR A 79 -3.80 -2.49 -2.29
N VAL A 80 -5.02 -2.56 -1.74
CA VAL A 80 -5.74 -1.40 -1.21
C VAL A 80 -4.99 -0.80 -0.02
N ARG A 81 -4.48 -1.62 0.91
CA ARG A 81 -3.70 -1.16 2.06
C ARG A 81 -2.47 -0.36 1.62
N ASN A 82 -1.73 -0.88 0.65
CA ASN A 82 -0.45 -0.31 0.22
C ASN A 82 -0.62 0.94 -0.67
N ILE A 83 -1.75 1.09 -1.37
CA ILE A 83 -1.98 2.20 -2.31
C ILE A 83 -2.85 3.30 -1.71
N ILE A 84 -3.95 2.93 -1.05
CA ILE A 84 -5.00 3.84 -0.57
C ILE A 84 -4.89 4.03 0.95
N GLY A 85 -4.76 2.94 1.71
CA GLY A 85 -4.60 2.97 3.18
C GLY A 85 -5.39 1.91 3.93
N HIS A 86 -5.19 1.86 5.24
CA HIS A 86 -5.73 0.82 6.13
C HIS A 86 -7.27 0.85 6.23
N ASP A 87 -7.89 2.02 6.25
CA ASP A 87 -9.36 2.16 6.37
C ASP A 87 -10.08 1.47 5.21
N HIS A 88 -9.63 1.72 3.98
CA HIS A 88 -10.20 1.10 2.78
C HIS A 88 -9.86 -0.39 2.68
N ALA A 89 -8.69 -0.81 3.19
CA ALA A 89 -8.32 -2.22 3.24
C ALA A 89 -9.26 -2.99 4.19
N PHE A 90 -9.63 -2.42 5.33
CA PHE A 90 -10.63 -3.01 6.22
C PHE A 90 -11.95 -3.22 5.48
N LEU A 91 -12.45 -2.21 4.76
CA LEU A 91 -13.71 -2.33 4.04
C LEU A 91 -13.63 -3.40 2.95
N ALA A 92 -12.55 -3.42 2.16
CA ALA A 92 -12.30 -4.46 1.16
C ALA A 92 -12.28 -5.87 1.79
N ALA A 93 -11.64 -6.04 2.95
CA ALA A 93 -11.63 -7.32 3.64
C ALA A 93 -13.02 -7.72 4.15
N TRP A 94 -13.78 -6.78 4.71
CA TRP A 94 -15.10 -7.02 5.28
C TRP A 94 -16.14 -7.45 4.23
N ILE A 95 -16.11 -6.81 3.05
CA ILE A 95 -17.02 -7.13 1.94
C ILE A 95 -16.64 -8.45 1.25
N LEU A 96 -15.35 -8.75 1.12
CA LEU A 96 -14.89 -10.02 0.57
C LEU A 96 -15.21 -11.20 1.50
N LEU A 97 -15.10 -10.99 2.81
CA LEU A 97 -15.37 -12.04 3.79
C LEU A 97 -16.80 -12.58 3.66
N ILE A 98 -17.80 -11.70 3.59
CA ILE A 98 -19.19 -12.15 3.39
C ILE A 98 -19.38 -12.79 2.03
N ALA A 99 -18.78 -12.24 0.96
CA ALA A 99 -18.95 -12.79 -0.38
C ALA A 99 -18.40 -14.22 -0.47
N TYR A 100 -17.20 -14.47 0.06
CA TYR A 100 -16.59 -15.79 0.06
C TYR A 100 -17.32 -16.78 0.98
N LEU A 101 -17.80 -16.33 2.15
CA LEU A 101 -18.62 -17.16 3.03
C LEU A 101 -19.95 -17.54 2.38
N SER A 102 -20.65 -16.60 1.73
CA SER A 102 -21.91 -16.86 1.03
C SER A 102 -21.78 -17.98 -0.01
N ILE A 103 -20.71 -17.97 -0.82
CA ILE A 103 -20.49 -19.00 -1.85
C ILE A 103 -20.13 -20.35 -1.20
N LEU A 104 -19.28 -20.34 -0.18
CA LEU A 104 -18.96 -21.55 0.59
C LEU A 104 -20.23 -22.19 1.16
N TRP A 105 -21.12 -21.38 1.74
CA TRP A 105 -22.39 -21.81 2.33
C TRP A 105 -23.39 -22.32 1.29
N ALA A 106 -23.49 -21.66 0.14
CA ALA A 106 -24.33 -22.10 -0.97
C ALA A 106 -23.88 -23.47 -1.53
N ASN A 107 -22.58 -23.68 -1.68
CA ASN A 107 -22.04 -24.95 -2.15
C ASN A 107 -22.17 -26.07 -1.11
N ALA A 108 -21.95 -25.77 0.18
CA ALA A 108 -22.09 -26.77 1.25
C ALA A 108 -23.52 -27.31 1.35
N THR A 109 -24.52 -26.44 1.22
CA THR A 109 -25.94 -26.82 1.29
C THR A 109 -26.50 -27.35 -0.03
N ALA A 110 -25.80 -27.15 -1.16
CA ALA A 110 -26.20 -27.70 -2.45
C ALA A 110 -26.18 -29.23 -2.49
N ASN A 111 -25.25 -29.85 -1.77
CA ASN A 111 -25.11 -31.30 -1.77
C ASN A 111 -26.37 -32.01 -1.24
N VAL A 112 -27.00 -31.47 -0.20
CA VAL A 112 -28.29 -32.01 0.32
C VAL A 112 -29.39 -31.95 -0.73
N LEU A 113 -29.48 -30.84 -1.46
CA LEU A 113 -30.51 -30.67 -2.48
C LEU A 113 -30.34 -31.67 -3.62
N LEU A 114 -29.09 -31.93 -4.00
CA LEU A 114 -28.73 -32.92 -5.00
C LEU A 114 -29.08 -34.34 -4.53
N PHE A 115 -28.89 -34.67 -3.25
CA PHE A 115 -29.41 -35.92 -2.68
C PHE A 115 -30.94 -36.00 -2.71
N ARG A 116 -31.62 -34.92 -2.33
CA ARG A 116 -33.08 -34.82 -2.31
C ARG A 116 -33.69 -35.09 -3.70
N PHE A 117 -33.09 -34.50 -4.73
CA PHE A 117 -33.60 -34.63 -6.10
C PHE A 117 -33.32 -35.99 -6.75
N LEU A 118 -32.28 -36.70 -6.33
CA LEU A 118 -31.85 -37.95 -6.99
C LEU A 118 -32.35 -39.20 -6.28
N ILE A 119 -32.28 -39.21 -4.95
CA ILE A 119 -32.57 -40.39 -4.14
C ILE A 119 -33.84 -40.17 -3.29
N GLY A 120 -34.49 -39.00 -3.43
CA GLY A 120 -35.70 -38.62 -2.70
C GLY A 120 -35.41 -38.13 -1.28
N ASP A 121 -36.46 -38.11 -0.45
CA ASP A 121 -36.44 -37.53 0.90
C ASP A 121 -35.79 -38.44 1.97
N ILE A 122 -34.76 -39.21 1.62
CA ILE A 122 -34.06 -40.13 2.55
C ILE A 122 -33.43 -39.37 3.73
N LEU A 123 -32.95 -38.15 3.48
CA LEU A 123 -32.32 -37.30 4.50
C LEU A 123 -33.32 -36.42 5.25
N SER A 124 -34.59 -36.36 4.82
CA SER A 124 -35.60 -35.46 5.36
C SER A 124 -36.33 -36.05 6.58
N TRP A 125 -35.56 -36.61 7.53
CA TRP A 125 -36.07 -37.10 8.81
C TRP A 125 -35.72 -36.12 9.94
N GLY A 126 -36.58 -36.08 10.96
CA GLY A 126 -36.45 -35.19 12.10
C GLY A 126 -36.71 -33.72 11.74
N TYR A 127 -37.96 -33.40 11.36
CA TYR A 127 -38.39 -32.03 11.10
C TYR A 127 -38.06 -31.11 12.29
N LEU A 128 -37.44 -29.96 12.01
CA LEU A 128 -37.12 -28.95 13.02
C LEU A 128 -38.12 -27.79 12.95
N TYR A 129 -38.09 -27.03 11.86
CA TYR A 129 -38.95 -25.87 11.60
C TYR A 129 -38.84 -25.45 10.13
N SER A 130 -39.70 -24.54 9.70
CA SER A 130 -39.66 -23.94 8.36
C SER A 130 -39.23 -22.47 8.44
N ILE A 131 -38.32 -22.04 7.57
CA ILE A 131 -37.95 -20.63 7.39
C ILE A 131 -38.15 -20.27 5.93
N ALA A 132 -38.86 -19.17 5.67
CA ALA A 132 -39.10 -18.63 4.32
C ALA A 132 -39.66 -19.68 3.33
N GLY A 133 -40.51 -20.59 3.81
CA GLY A 133 -41.10 -21.66 3.00
C GLY A 133 -40.17 -22.84 2.70
N PHE A 134 -39.01 -22.92 3.38
CA PHE A 134 -38.10 -24.06 3.29
C PHE A 134 -38.07 -24.84 4.60
N ASP A 135 -38.48 -26.11 4.53
CA ASP A 135 -38.49 -27.01 5.68
C ASP A 135 -37.09 -27.54 5.98
N ILE A 136 -36.66 -27.38 7.23
CA ILE A 136 -35.34 -27.81 7.70
C ILE A 136 -35.50 -29.12 8.48
N TYR A 137 -34.78 -30.14 8.02
CA TYR A 137 -34.74 -31.46 8.62
C TYR A 137 -33.39 -31.72 9.28
N PHE A 138 -33.40 -32.42 10.42
CA PHE A 138 -32.18 -32.73 11.16
C PHE A 138 -31.21 -33.61 10.37
N GLY A 139 -31.72 -34.58 9.59
CA GLY A 139 -30.88 -35.40 8.72
C GLY A 139 -30.14 -34.59 7.64
N GLU A 140 -30.80 -33.58 7.07
CA GLU A 140 -30.19 -32.64 6.13
C GLU A 140 -29.09 -31.79 6.80
N VAL A 141 -29.35 -31.29 8.01
CA VAL A 141 -28.35 -30.53 8.80
C VAL A 141 -27.10 -31.39 9.06
N LEU A 142 -27.28 -32.65 9.46
CA LEU A 142 -26.18 -33.57 9.73
C LEU A 142 -25.34 -33.84 8.48
N ALA A 143 -25.99 -34.02 7.32
CA ALA A 143 -25.29 -34.18 6.05
C ALA A 143 -24.44 -32.94 5.72
N VAL A 144 -25.00 -31.72 5.83
CA VAL A 144 -24.22 -30.49 5.59
C VAL A 144 -23.06 -30.36 6.57
N TRP A 145 -23.25 -30.64 7.86
CA TRP A 145 -22.18 -30.63 8.85
C TRP A 145 -21.05 -31.60 8.50
N MET A 146 -21.40 -32.83 8.10
CA MET A 146 -20.42 -33.82 7.67
C MET A 146 -19.58 -33.28 6.50
N PHE A 147 -20.22 -32.68 5.48
CA PHE A 147 -19.52 -32.07 4.35
C PHE A 147 -18.62 -30.91 4.78
N ILE A 148 -19.13 -29.98 5.58
CA ILE A 148 -18.37 -28.81 6.08
C ILE A 148 -17.13 -29.28 6.86
N ILE A 149 -17.30 -30.24 7.77
CA ILE A 149 -16.22 -30.74 8.63
C ILE A 149 -15.19 -31.52 7.81
N VAL A 150 -15.63 -32.45 6.95
CA VAL A 150 -14.73 -33.29 6.16
C VAL A 150 -13.86 -32.42 5.25
N PHE A 151 -14.45 -31.52 4.45
CA PHE A 151 -13.68 -30.68 3.54
C PHE A 151 -12.88 -29.59 4.26
N GLY A 152 -13.38 -29.06 5.39
CA GLY A 152 -12.65 -28.11 6.22
C GLY A 152 -11.39 -28.72 6.85
N LEU A 153 -11.50 -29.91 7.46
CA LEU A 153 -10.37 -30.66 8.02
C LEU A 153 -9.42 -31.15 6.92
N PHE A 154 -9.96 -31.64 5.80
CA PHE A 154 -9.17 -32.08 4.67
C PHE A 154 -8.30 -30.94 4.12
N THR A 155 -8.86 -29.72 4.04
CA THR A 155 -8.11 -28.52 3.62
C THR A 155 -7.04 -28.13 4.64
N CYS A 156 -7.27 -28.36 5.94
CA CYS A 156 -6.28 -28.09 7.00
C CYS A 156 -5.07 -29.04 7.00
N TYR A 157 -5.28 -30.33 6.74
CA TYR A 157 -4.27 -31.37 7.05
C TYR A 157 -3.70 -32.10 5.83
N SER A 158 -4.33 -32.01 4.66
CA SER A 158 -3.95 -32.85 3.52
C SER A 158 -2.82 -32.28 2.66
N GLY A 159 -2.36 -31.05 2.94
CA GLY A 159 -1.19 -30.43 2.33
C GLY A 159 -1.13 -30.55 0.81
N LYS A 160 -0.25 -31.41 0.28
CA LYS A 160 -0.09 -31.65 -1.17
C LYS A 160 -1.31 -32.34 -1.79
N LEU A 161 -1.91 -33.31 -1.10
CA LEU A 161 -3.04 -34.09 -1.61
C LEU A 161 -4.24 -33.20 -1.93
N ALA A 162 -4.50 -32.20 -1.08
CA ALA A 162 -5.58 -31.23 -1.32
C ALA A 162 -5.40 -30.48 -2.65
N ARG A 163 -4.17 -30.10 -3.01
CA ARG A 163 -3.90 -29.38 -4.27
C ARG A 163 -4.12 -30.26 -5.49
N TYR A 164 -3.67 -31.51 -5.43
CA TYR A 164 -3.87 -32.47 -6.51
C TYR A 164 -5.34 -32.84 -6.68
N LEU A 165 -6.06 -33.09 -5.58
CA LEU A 165 -7.49 -33.39 -5.63
C LEU A 165 -8.28 -32.25 -6.24
N ASN A 166 -8.04 -31.01 -5.80
CA ASN A 166 -8.69 -29.83 -6.36
C ASN A 166 -8.44 -29.70 -7.88
N THR A 167 -7.20 -29.96 -8.31
CA THR A 167 -6.85 -29.87 -9.73
C THR A 167 -7.50 -30.98 -10.55
N PHE A 168 -7.49 -32.21 -10.03
CA PHE A 168 -8.14 -33.36 -10.67
C PHE A 168 -9.64 -33.12 -10.84
N CYS A 169 -10.34 -32.71 -9.78
CA CYS A 169 -11.77 -32.42 -9.82
C CYS A 169 -12.08 -31.28 -10.79
N ALA A 170 -11.26 -30.23 -10.86
CA ALA A 170 -11.50 -29.10 -11.79
C ALA A 170 -11.36 -29.52 -13.26
N ILE A 171 -10.34 -30.33 -13.58
CA ILE A 171 -10.16 -30.87 -14.94
C ILE A 171 -11.31 -31.82 -15.28
N LEU A 172 -11.66 -32.73 -14.37
CA LEU A 172 -12.74 -33.68 -14.57
C LEU A 172 -14.06 -32.96 -14.82
N PHE A 173 -14.40 -31.96 -14.00
CA PHE A 173 -15.58 -31.11 -14.15
C PHE A 173 -15.61 -30.36 -15.50
N PHE A 174 -14.51 -29.73 -15.89
CA PHE A 174 -14.46 -29.00 -17.16
C PHE A 174 -14.64 -29.94 -18.36
N MET A 175 -13.95 -31.08 -18.35
CA MET A 175 -14.02 -32.07 -19.42
C MET A 175 -15.37 -32.79 -19.48
N SER A 176 -15.97 -33.13 -18.35
CA SER A 176 -17.26 -33.81 -18.30
C SER A 176 -18.38 -32.97 -18.93
N VAL A 177 -18.42 -31.66 -18.65
CA VAL A 177 -19.41 -30.76 -19.25
C VAL A 177 -19.25 -30.69 -20.77
N ILE A 178 -18.01 -30.59 -21.27
CA ILE A 178 -17.73 -30.55 -22.71
C ILE A 178 -18.14 -31.86 -23.38
N ILE A 179 -17.78 -32.99 -22.80
CA ILE A 179 -18.09 -34.33 -23.33
C ILE A 179 -19.61 -34.55 -23.37
N LEU A 180 -20.32 -34.23 -22.27
CA LEU A 180 -21.77 -34.34 -22.21
C LEU A 180 -22.44 -33.47 -23.27
N PHE A 181 -22.05 -32.20 -23.37
CA PHE A 181 -22.62 -31.30 -24.37
C PHE A 181 -22.40 -31.82 -25.79
N ALA A 182 -21.17 -32.21 -26.14
CA ALA A 182 -20.85 -32.71 -27.48
C ALA A 182 -21.66 -33.98 -27.82
N ALA A 183 -21.83 -34.88 -26.86
CA ALA A 183 -22.59 -36.10 -27.03
C ALA A 183 -24.11 -35.86 -27.12
N MET A 184 -24.65 -34.83 -26.45
CA MET A 184 -26.05 -34.42 -26.62
C MET A 184 -26.28 -33.72 -27.95
N PHE A 185 -25.38 -32.81 -28.32
CA PHE A 185 -25.48 -32.03 -29.55
C PHE A 185 -25.46 -32.90 -30.81
N SER A 186 -24.82 -34.07 -30.77
CA SER A 186 -24.83 -35.03 -31.88
C SER A 186 -26.17 -35.76 -32.06
N GLN A 187 -27.03 -35.77 -31.04
CA GLN A 187 -28.32 -36.48 -31.03
C GLN A 187 -29.53 -35.54 -31.14
N VAL A 188 -29.37 -34.27 -30.78
CA VAL A 188 -30.46 -33.28 -30.70
C VAL A 188 -30.41 -32.31 -31.89
N GLY A 189 -31.57 -32.08 -32.51
CA GLY A 189 -31.70 -31.11 -33.60
C GLY A 189 -31.61 -29.64 -33.13
N THR A 190 -31.09 -28.76 -33.98
CA THR A 190 -30.92 -27.33 -33.65
C THR A 190 -32.21 -26.52 -33.59
N SER A 191 -33.35 -27.11 -33.96
CA SER A 191 -34.67 -26.48 -33.89
C SER A 191 -35.08 -26.12 -32.47
N VAL A 192 -34.55 -26.83 -31.48
CA VAL A 192 -34.87 -26.67 -30.05
C VAL A 192 -34.44 -25.30 -29.51
N PHE A 193 -33.45 -24.65 -30.14
CA PHE A 193 -32.99 -23.30 -29.77
C PHE A 193 -33.89 -22.16 -30.27
N LYS A 194 -35.04 -22.47 -30.88
CA LYS A 194 -36.02 -21.48 -31.33
C LYS A 194 -37.17 -21.38 -30.33
N PRO A 195 -37.65 -20.16 -29.99
CA PRO A 195 -37.13 -18.85 -30.40
C PRO A 195 -35.76 -18.54 -29.78
N ALA A 196 -34.94 -17.73 -30.46
CA ALA A 196 -33.57 -17.42 -30.03
C ALA A 196 -33.50 -16.44 -28.84
N PHE A 197 -34.55 -15.64 -28.67
CA PHE A 197 -34.72 -14.62 -27.62
C PHE A 197 -36.10 -14.77 -26.99
N GLN A 198 -36.32 -14.12 -25.85
CA GLN A 198 -37.65 -13.97 -25.27
C GLN A 198 -38.53 -13.06 -26.13
N THR A 199 -39.84 -13.29 -26.12
CA THR A 199 -40.79 -12.62 -27.01
C THR A 199 -41.34 -11.30 -26.46
N TYR A 200 -41.16 -11.00 -25.17
CA TYR A 200 -41.86 -9.91 -24.48
C TYR A 200 -41.06 -8.60 -24.37
N THR A 201 -39.75 -8.62 -24.66
CA THR A 201 -38.85 -7.46 -24.49
C THR A 201 -37.87 -7.35 -25.65
N ASN A 202 -37.21 -6.19 -25.79
CA ASN A 202 -36.20 -5.98 -26.83
C ASN A 202 -34.97 -6.90 -26.59
N PRO A 203 -34.48 -7.65 -27.62
CA PRO A 203 -33.30 -8.50 -27.51
C PRO A 203 -32.04 -7.83 -26.93
N ALA A 204 -31.79 -6.57 -27.26
CA ALA A 204 -30.62 -5.84 -26.74
C ALA A 204 -30.74 -5.60 -25.23
N MET A 205 -31.95 -5.29 -24.75
CA MET A 205 -32.21 -5.09 -23.32
C MET A 205 -32.11 -6.40 -22.55
N GLN A 206 -32.59 -7.50 -23.11
CA GLN A 206 -32.45 -8.84 -22.53
C GLN A 206 -30.98 -9.19 -22.29
N VAL A 207 -30.13 -8.97 -23.29
CA VAL A 207 -28.67 -9.20 -23.19
C VAL A 207 -28.08 -8.28 -22.12
N PHE A 208 -28.42 -6.99 -22.14
CA PHE A 208 -27.91 -6.03 -21.16
C PHE A 208 -28.26 -6.41 -19.71
N SER A 209 -29.52 -6.70 -19.42
CA SER A 209 -29.98 -7.09 -18.08
C SER A 209 -29.25 -8.34 -17.57
N MET A 210 -28.96 -9.30 -18.47
CA MET A 210 -28.19 -10.48 -18.10
C MET A 210 -26.71 -10.18 -17.85
N VAL A 211 -26.09 -9.28 -18.64
CA VAL A 211 -24.68 -8.86 -18.39
C VAL A 211 -24.53 -8.24 -17.00
N MET A 212 -25.57 -7.61 -16.44
CA MET A 212 -25.51 -7.02 -15.10
C MET A 212 -25.38 -8.06 -13.97
N LEU A 213 -25.68 -9.33 -14.25
CA LEU A 213 -25.54 -10.44 -13.29
C LEU A 213 -24.11 -11.02 -13.28
N ALA A 214 -23.23 -10.55 -14.18
CA ALA A 214 -21.86 -11.04 -14.32
C ALA A 214 -21.03 -11.06 -13.03
N PRO A 215 -21.08 -10.04 -12.15
CA PRO A 215 -20.27 -10.05 -10.94
C PRO A 215 -20.54 -11.26 -10.05
N TRP A 216 -21.80 -11.66 -9.90
CA TRP A 216 -22.16 -12.84 -9.12
C TRP A 216 -21.71 -14.14 -9.81
N MET A 217 -21.91 -14.25 -11.12
CA MET A 217 -21.63 -15.48 -11.88
C MET A 217 -20.17 -15.92 -11.87
N PHE A 218 -19.25 -14.95 -11.85
CA PHE A 218 -17.82 -15.20 -11.98
C PHE A 218 -17.03 -14.86 -10.71
N PHE A 219 -17.72 -14.44 -9.64
CA PHE A 219 -17.06 -14.05 -8.40
C PHE A 219 -16.17 -15.18 -7.87
N GLY A 220 -14.92 -14.86 -7.52
CA GLY A 220 -13.96 -15.84 -7.01
C GLY A 220 -12.83 -16.16 -7.98
N PHE A 221 -12.87 -15.75 -9.25
CA PHE A 221 -11.71 -15.91 -10.15
C PHE A 221 -10.47 -15.19 -9.58
N GLU A 222 -10.69 -14.07 -8.87
CA GLU A 222 -9.65 -13.24 -8.26
C GLU A 222 -9.08 -13.83 -6.97
N ALA A 223 -9.71 -14.86 -6.40
CA ALA A 223 -9.28 -15.52 -5.16
C ALA A 223 -7.83 -16.03 -5.24
N VAL A 224 -7.35 -16.33 -6.44
CA VAL A 224 -5.96 -16.76 -6.68
C VAL A 224 -4.92 -15.69 -6.33
N THR A 225 -5.31 -14.41 -6.29
CA THR A 225 -4.41 -13.31 -5.88
C THR A 225 -4.00 -13.40 -4.41
N HIS A 226 -4.75 -14.13 -3.57
CA HIS A 226 -4.36 -14.48 -2.21
C HIS A 226 -3.28 -15.58 -2.15
N ALA A 227 -2.82 -16.07 -3.30
CA ALA A 227 -1.84 -17.15 -3.38
C ALA A 227 -0.58 -16.80 -4.16
N CYS A 228 -0.37 -15.52 -4.45
CA CYS A 228 0.78 -15.04 -5.22
C CYS A 228 2.12 -15.54 -4.67
N ASP A 229 2.31 -15.51 -3.36
CA ASP A 229 3.56 -15.91 -2.71
C ASP A 229 3.89 -17.40 -2.85
N ASP A 230 2.92 -18.27 -3.18
CA ASP A 230 3.16 -19.71 -3.36
C ASP A 230 3.45 -20.12 -4.80
N PHE A 231 3.41 -19.18 -5.76
CA PHE A 231 3.51 -19.51 -7.18
C PHE A 231 4.91 -20.02 -7.48
N ASN A 232 5.00 -21.15 -8.19
CA ASN A 232 6.28 -21.66 -8.70
C ASN A 232 6.72 -21.03 -10.03
N PHE A 233 6.05 -19.95 -10.44
CA PHE A 233 6.21 -19.28 -11.72
C PHE A 233 6.12 -17.76 -11.52
N PRO A 234 6.70 -16.94 -12.41
CA PRO A 234 6.66 -15.48 -12.27
C PRO A 234 5.23 -14.95 -12.45
N SER A 235 4.84 -13.97 -11.63
CA SER A 235 3.49 -13.34 -11.66
C SER A 235 3.06 -12.82 -13.03
N LYS A 236 3.99 -12.53 -13.95
CA LYS A 236 3.69 -12.20 -15.35
C LYS A 236 2.87 -13.26 -16.08
N LYS A 237 3.01 -14.54 -15.70
CA LYS A 237 2.22 -15.64 -16.26
C LYS A 237 0.84 -15.78 -15.62
N LEU A 238 0.50 -14.99 -14.60
CA LEU A 238 -0.82 -15.05 -13.95
C LEU A 238 -1.94 -14.64 -14.91
N PHE A 239 -1.73 -13.59 -15.71
CA PHE A 239 -2.75 -13.08 -16.63
C PHE A 239 -3.26 -14.10 -17.64
N PRO A 240 -2.41 -14.83 -18.40
CA PRO A 240 -2.92 -15.86 -19.30
C PRO A 240 -3.63 -17.00 -18.57
N ILE A 241 -3.26 -17.31 -17.32
CA ILE A 241 -3.95 -18.34 -16.52
C ILE A 241 -5.35 -17.88 -16.08
N ILE A 242 -5.48 -16.61 -15.65
CA ILE A 242 -6.79 -16.04 -15.32
C ILE A 242 -7.67 -15.94 -16.58
N ILE A 243 -7.10 -15.58 -17.73
CA ILE A 243 -7.83 -15.59 -19.00
C ILE A 243 -8.42 -16.97 -19.29
N THR A 244 -7.60 -18.02 -19.21
CA THR A 244 -8.09 -19.37 -19.49
C THR A 244 -9.12 -19.83 -18.47
N ALA A 245 -8.98 -19.49 -17.18
CA ALA A 245 -9.96 -19.83 -16.15
C ALA A 245 -11.31 -19.13 -16.37
N VAL A 246 -11.31 -17.82 -16.63
CA VAL A 246 -12.54 -17.02 -16.85
C VAL A 246 -13.23 -17.45 -18.16
N LEU A 247 -12.47 -17.71 -19.23
CA LEU A 247 -13.01 -18.27 -20.47
C LEU A 247 -13.60 -19.68 -20.28
N SER A 248 -12.91 -20.55 -19.53
CA SER A 248 -13.43 -21.87 -19.17
C SER A 248 -14.75 -21.78 -18.41
N GLY A 249 -14.85 -20.86 -17.44
CA GLY A 249 -16.10 -20.65 -16.70
C GLY A 249 -17.24 -20.13 -17.57
N GLY A 250 -16.97 -19.13 -18.43
CA GLY A 250 -17.97 -18.60 -19.35
C GLY A 250 -18.46 -19.65 -20.35
N LEU A 251 -17.54 -20.50 -20.84
CA LEU A 251 -17.89 -21.64 -21.67
C LEU A 251 -18.78 -22.64 -20.94
N ILE A 252 -18.44 -23.03 -19.70
CA ILE A 252 -19.27 -23.95 -18.90
C ILE A 252 -20.70 -23.42 -18.77
N TYR A 253 -20.89 -22.14 -18.43
CA TYR A 253 -22.22 -21.55 -18.31
C TYR A 253 -22.99 -21.58 -19.64
N ILE A 254 -22.33 -21.30 -20.77
CA ILE A 254 -22.93 -21.38 -22.10
C ILE A 254 -23.39 -22.81 -22.41
N LEU A 255 -22.51 -23.79 -22.17
CA LEU A 255 -22.81 -25.20 -22.48
C LEU A 255 -23.94 -25.73 -21.60
N LEU A 256 -23.93 -25.44 -20.30
CA LEU A 256 -25.00 -25.85 -19.39
C LEU A 256 -26.33 -25.14 -19.70
N ALA A 257 -26.31 -23.87 -20.09
CA ALA A 257 -27.51 -23.16 -20.56
C ALA A 257 -28.11 -23.80 -21.81
N ALA A 258 -27.27 -24.20 -22.76
CA ALA A 258 -27.71 -24.89 -23.96
C ALA A 258 -28.24 -26.30 -23.63
N MET A 259 -27.55 -27.07 -22.77
CA MET A 259 -28.00 -28.39 -22.32
C MET A 259 -29.36 -28.34 -21.64
N ALA A 260 -29.67 -27.28 -20.88
CA ALA A 260 -30.92 -27.13 -20.14
C ALA A 260 -32.17 -27.21 -21.03
N ILE A 261 -32.06 -26.85 -22.31
CA ILE A 261 -33.18 -26.79 -23.24
C ILE A 261 -33.10 -27.85 -24.33
N MET A 262 -32.00 -28.60 -24.45
CA MET A 262 -31.78 -29.56 -25.53
C MET A 262 -32.82 -30.69 -25.56
N SER A 263 -33.41 -31.07 -24.43
CA SER A 263 -34.52 -31.99 -24.40
C SER A 263 -35.62 -31.50 -23.48
N ILE A 264 -36.76 -31.20 -24.10
CA ILE A 264 -37.93 -30.62 -23.47
C ILE A 264 -38.93 -31.75 -23.23
N PRO A 265 -39.63 -31.80 -22.08
CA PRO A 265 -40.66 -32.80 -21.85
C PRO A 265 -41.72 -32.75 -22.96
N PRO A 266 -42.29 -33.91 -23.38
CA PRO A 266 -43.19 -33.99 -24.53
C PRO A 266 -44.50 -33.20 -24.36
N GLU A 267 -44.83 -32.80 -23.12
CA GLU A 267 -45.98 -31.97 -22.76
C GLU A 267 -45.85 -30.52 -23.24
N PHE A 268 -44.62 -30.08 -23.55
CA PHE A 268 -44.32 -28.71 -23.94
C PHE A 268 -43.85 -28.62 -25.40
N SER A 269 -44.31 -27.59 -26.11
CA SER A 269 -43.99 -27.39 -27.54
C SER A 269 -42.69 -26.61 -27.77
N SER A 270 -42.25 -25.84 -26.78
CA SER A 270 -41.06 -24.99 -26.87
C SER A 270 -40.42 -24.79 -25.50
N TRP A 271 -39.14 -24.39 -25.51
CA TRP A 271 -38.43 -24.07 -24.27
C TRP A 271 -39.11 -22.93 -23.50
N THR A 272 -39.77 -21.99 -24.20
CA THR A 272 -40.50 -20.89 -23.54
C THR A 272 -41.67 -21.39 -22.70
N SER A 273 -42.45 -22.35 -23.21
CA SER A 273 -43.58 -22.95 -22.48
C SER A 273 -43.13 -23.80 -21.29
N TYR A 274 -42.06 -24.58 -21.48
CA TYR A 274 -41.48 -25.40 -20.43
C TYR A 274 -40.88 -24.57 -19.29
N ILE A 275 -40.02 -23.61 -19.62
CA ILE A 275 -39.34 -22.78 -18.62
C ILE A 275 -40.34 -21.89 -17.85
N ALA A 276 -41.43 -21.46 -18.49
CA ALA A 276 -42.48 -20.69 -17.83
C ALA A 276 -43.24 -21.51 -16.76
N GLN A 277 -43.49 -22.80 -17.00
CA GLN A 277 -44.20 -23.67 -16.05
C GLN A 277 -43.27 -24.41 -15.08
N ARG A 278 -41.95 -24.35 -15.30
CA ARG A 278 -40.92 -24.99 -14.46
C ARG A 278 -41.13 -24.84 -12.94
N PRO A 279 -41.50 -23.67 -12.37
CA PRO A 279 -41.67 -23.56 -10.92
C PRO A 279 -42.73 -24.49 -10.32
N ASN A 280 -43.67 -24.98 -11.16
CA ASN A 280 -44.75 -25.87 -10.76
C ASN A 280 -44.44 -27.36 -11.05
N LEU A 281 -43.26 -27.67 -11.60
CA LEU A 281 -42.86 -29.03 -11.95
C LEU A 281 -42.03 -29.66 -10.83
N GLU A 282 -42.40 -30.87 -10.44
CA GLU A 282 -41.69 -31.65 -9.41
C GLU A 282 -40.69 -32.64 -10.03
N GLY A 283 -39.69 -33.04 -9.22
CA GLY A 283 -38.68 -34.04 -9.62
C GLY A 283 -37.74 -33.56 -10.74
N LEU A 284 -37.31 -34.50 -11.59
CA LEU A 284 -36.34 -34.23 -12.67
C LEU A 284 -36.83 -33.18 -13.68
N ALA A 285 -38.14 -33.09 -13.93
CA ALA A 285 -38.73 -32.08 -14.83
C ALA A 285 -38.61 -30.64 -14.28
N GLY A 286 -38.45 -30.48 -12.96
CA GLY A 286 -38.12 -29.19 -12.35
C GLY A 286 -36.66 -28.74 -12.58
N LEU A 287 -35.80 -29.64 -13.09
CA LEU A 287 -34.36 -29.47 -13.27
C LEU A 287 -33.95 -29.66 -14.73
N PRO A 288 -34.03 -28.62 -15.58
CA PRO A 288 -33.97 -28.79 -17.03
C PRO A 288 -32.68 -29.42 -17.58
N VAL A 289 -31.52 -29.15 -16.95
CA VAL A 289 -30.24 -29.80 -17.32
C VAL A 289 -30.29 -31.30 -17.03
N PHE A 290 -30.83 -31.69 -15.86
CA PHE A 290 -30.90 -33.08 -15.42
C PHE A 290 -31.91 -33.86 -16.25
N HIS A 291 -33.09 -33.26 -16.48
CA HIS A 291 -34.08 -33.81 -17.40
C HIS A 291 -33.47 -34.06 -18.78
N SER A 292 -32.76 -33.07 -19.33
CA SER A 292 -32.24 -33.18 -20.69
C SER A 292 -31.17 -34.28 -20.82
N VAL A 293 -30.28 -34.40 -19.84
CA VAL A 293 -29.27 -35.47 -19.80
C VAL A 293 -29.93 -36.83 -19.62
N TYR A 294 -30.90 -36.96 -18.70
CA TYR A 294 -31.63 -38.20 -18.46
C TYR A 294 -32.43 -38.65 -19.69
N ALA A 295 -33.07 -37.73 -20.40
CA ALA A 295 -33.85 -38.03 -21.59
C ALA A 295 -32.99 -38.58 -22.75
N VAL A 296 -31.73 -38.14 -22.86
CA VAL A 296 -30.82 -38.56 -23.94
C VAL A 296 -30.03 -39.82 -23.57
N PHE A 297 -29.56 -39.93 -22.33
CA PHE A 297 -28.61 -40.98 -21.91
C PHE A 297 -29.11 -41.89 -20.77
N GLY A 298 -30.31 -41.65 -20.25
CA GLY A 298 -30.84 -42.39 -19.10
C GLY A 298 -30.03 -42.19 -17.83
N ALA A 299 -30.03 -43.21 -16.97
CA ALA A 299 -29.39 -43.18 -15.65
C ALA A 299 -27.85 -43.01 -15.74
N ASP A 300 -27.22 -43.58 -16.75
CA ASP A 300 -25.75 -43.51 -16.91
C ASP A 300 -25.27 -42.07 -17.14
N GLY A 301 -26.00 -41.31 -17.96
CA GLY A 301 -25.72 -39.89 -18.16
C GLY A 301 -25.94 -39.07 -16.89
N LEU A 302 -26.96 -39.41 -16.10
CA LEU A 302 -27.26 -38.75 -14.82
C LEU A 302 -26.12 -38.96 -13.80
N ILE A 303 -25.57 -40.18 -13.71
CA ILE A 303 -24.42 -40.50 -12.84
C ILE A 303 -23.18 -39.69 -13.28
N PHE A 304 -22.94 -39.57 -14.58
CA PHE A 304 -21.82 -38.79 -15.09
C PHE A 304 -21.98 -37.28 -14.80
N LEU A 305 -23.20 -36.75 -14.96
CA LEU A 305 -23.53 -35.38 -14.56
C LEU A 305 -23.36 -35.17 -13.05
N PHE A 306 -23.77 -36.14 -12.23
CA PHE A 306 -23.62 -36.10 -10.78
C PHE A 306 -22.14 -36.00 -10.36
N LEU A 307 -21.29 -36.85 -10.92
CA LEU A 307 -19.85 -36.82 -10.66
C LEU A 307 -19.24 -35.45 -11.03
N SER A 308 -19.70 -34.88 -12.15
CA SER A 308 -19.30 -33.56 -12.62
C SER A 308 -19.68 -32.46 -11.61
N ILE A 309 -20.89 -32.51 -11.07
CA ILE A 309 -21.39 -31.54 -10.08
C ILE A 309 -20.62 -31.67 -8.76
N ASP A 310 -20.42 -32.88 -8.27
CA ASP A 310 -19.66 -33.11 -7.04
C ASP A 310 -18.24 -32.57 -7.17
N CYS A 311 -17.60 -32.77 -8.33
CA CYS A 311 -16.29 -32.18 -8.61
C CYS A 311 -16.32 -30.64 -8.59
N ALA A 312 -17.37 -30.00 -9.13
CA ALA A 312 -17.54 -28.55 -9.07
C ALA A 312 -17.73 -28.06 -7.61
N ILE A 313 -18.55 -28.75 -6.81
CA ILE A 313 -18.78 -28.41 -5.40
C ILE A 313 -17.51 -28.57 -4.58
N ILE A 314 -16.79 -29.69 -4.72
CA ILE A 314 -15.56 -29.98 -3.99
C ILE A 314 -14.49 -28.93 -4.28
N THR A 315 -14.29 -28.59 -5.55
CA THR A 315 -13.29 -27.60 -5.94
C THR A 315 -13.60 -26.22 -5.40
N SER A 316 -14.86 -25.82 -5.46
CA SER A 316 -15.32 -24.55 -4.90
C SER A 316 -15.16 -24.49 -3.38
N LEU A 317 -15.58 -25.52 -2.64
CA LEU A 317 -15.44 -25.59 -1.18
C LEU A 317 -13.98 -25.51 -0.73
N MET A 318 -13.10 -26.32 -1.32
CA MET A 318 -11.68 -26.32 -0.99
C MET A 318 -11.01 -24.98 -1.33
N GLY A 319 -11.40 -24.37 -2.46
CA GLY A 319 -10.94 -23.06 -2.87
C GLY A 319 -11.31 -21.96 -1.86
N PHE A 320 -12.59 -21.87 -1.47
CA PHE A 320 -13.05 -20.84 -0.54
C PHE A 320 -12.56 -21.04 0.89
N TYR A 321 -12.41 -22.28 1.39
CA TYR A 321 -11.76 -22.50 2.70
C TYR A 321 -10.36 -21.92 2.74
N ARG A 322 -9.57 -22.15 1.69
CA ARG A 322 -8.21 -21.61 1.59
C ARG A 322 -8.22 -20.10 1.49
N THR A 323 -9.07 -19.53 0.64
CA THR A 323 -9.17 -18.08 0.42
C THR A 323 -9.63 -17.35 1.68
N CYS A 324 -10.71 -17.79 2.33
CA CYS A 324 -11.18 -17.22 3.60
C CYS A 324 -10.12 -17.35 4.70
N GLY A 325 -9.48 -18.53 4.81
CA GLY A 325 -8.42 -18.75 5.79
C GLY A 325 -7.26 -17.76 5.61
N ARG A 326 -6.87 -17.47 4.37
CA ARG A 326 -5.82 -16.49 4.05
C ARG A 326 -6.24 -15.06 4.25
N LEU A 327 -7.48 -14.71 3.90
CA LEU A 327 -8.03 -13.39 4.16
C LEU A 327 -8.01 -13.07 5.66
N LEU A 328 -8.52 -13.97 6.50
CA LEU A 328 -8.51 -13.81 7.96
C LEU A 328 -7.09 -13.79 8.52
N HIS A 329 -6.19 -14.62 7.99
CA HIS A 329 -4.78 -14.59 8.37
C HIS A 329 -4.13 -13.23 8.05
N PHE A 330 -4.39 -12.68 6.87
CA PHE A 330 -3.88 -11.38 6.46
C PHE A 330 -4.44 -10.23 7.31
N MET A 331 -5.74 -10.29 7.64
CA MET A 331 -6.36 -9.35 8.58
C MET A 331 -5.70 -9.41 9.96
N ALA A 332 -5.32 -10.60 10.44
CA ALA A 332 -4.60 -10.76 11.70
C ALA A 332 -3.17 -10.23 11.65
N ARG A 333 -2.47 -10.40 10.51
CA ARG A 333 -1.16 -9.78 10.25
C ARG A 333 -1.22 -8.25 10.23
N CYS A 334 -2.36 -7.69 9.82
CA CYS A 334 -2.64 -6.26 9.91
C CYS A 334 -3.14 -5.82 11.29
N GLU A 335 -3.14 -6.71 12.30
CA GLU A 335 -3.66 -6.50 13.66
C GLU A 335 -5.14 -6.05 13.70
N ILE A 336 -5.91 -6.34 12.65
CA ILE A 336 -7.36 -6.15 12.62
C ILE A 336 -8.05 -7.27 13.40
N LEU A 337 -7.48 -8.47 13.40
CA LEU A 337 -7.97 -9.65 14.12
C LEU A 337 -6.96 -10.09 15.20
N PRO A 338 -7.41 -10.85 16.23
CA PRO A 338 -6.53 -11.37 17.27
C PRO A 338 -5.37 -12.22 16.72
N ALA A 339 -4.24 -12.20 17.42
CA ALA A 339 -3.01 -12.93 17.02
C ALA A 339 -3.20 -14.45 16.85
N TRP A 340 -4.27 -15.04 17.39
CA TRP A 340 -4.60 -16.45 17.20
C TRP A 340 -4.77 -16.84 15.70
N PHE A 341 -5.28 -15.91 14.88
CA PHE A 341 -5.43 -16.07 13.43
C PHE A 341 -4.11 -15.91 12.66
N ASN A 342 -3.08 -15.32 13.27
CA ASN A 342 -1.76 -15.11 12.65
C ASN A 342 -0.89 -16.38 12.71
N LYS A 343 -1.30 -17.43 13.44
CA LYS A 343 -0.53 -18.67 13.52
C LYS A 343 -0.62 -19.47 12.22
N ARG A 344 0.53 -19.82 11.62
CA ARG A 344 0.65 -20.76 10.50
C ARG A 344 1.21 -22.11 10.98
N ALA A 345 0.79 -23.19 10.32
CA ALA A 345 1.42 -24.48 10.48
C ALA A 345 2.73 -24.57 9.69
N ALA A 346 3.47 -25.68 9.86
CA ALA A 346 4.76 -25.91 9.21
C ALA A 346 4.68 -25.97 7.67
N ASP A 347 3.49 -26.21 7.11
CA ASP A 347 3.19 -26.21 5.68
C ASP A 347 2.63 -24.86 5.18
N GLU A 348 2.80 -23.80 5.97
CA GLU A 348 2.31 -22.43 5.72
C GLU A 348 0.78 -22.28 5.67
N THR A 349 0.02 -23.33 6.02
CA THR A 349 -1.45 -23.26 6.05
C THR A 349 -1.94 -22.52 7.30
N PRO A 350 -2.89 -21.56 7.18
CA PRO A 350 -3.47 -20.85 8.33
C PRO A 350 -4.60 -21.69 8.97
N ARG A 351 -4.23 -22.82 9.60
CA ARG A 351 -5.19 -23.82 10.13
C ARG A 351 -6.22 -23.22 11.09
N ASN A 352 -5.81 -22.33 11.98
CA ASN A 352 -6.71 -21.69 12.94
C ASN A 352 -7.82 -20.87 12.25
N ALA A 353 -7.46 -20.12 11.21
CA ALA A 353 -8.40 -19.34 10.43
C ALA A 353 -9.38 -20.24 9.67
N ILE A 354 -8.89 -21.33 9.06
CA ILE A 354 -9.75 -22.30 8.36
C ILE A 354 -10.70 -23.00 9.34
N ILE A 355 -10.22 -23.40 10.51
CA ILE A 355 -11.06 -23.99 11.57
C ILE A 355 -12.15 -23.01 12.02
N PHE A 356 -11.83 -21.73 12.16
CA PHE A 356 -12.83 -20.71 12.47
C PHE A 356 -13.90 -20.58 11.38
N VAL A 357 -13.49 -20.54 10.10
CA VAL A 357 -14.41 -20.54 8.95
C VAL A 357 -15.29 -21.78 8.96
N MET A 358 -14.74 -22.94 9.29
CA MET A 358 -15.50 -24.18 9.42
C MET A 358 -16.53 -24.09 10.55
N LEU A 359 -16.13 -23.62 11.75
CA LEU A 359 -17.01 -23.51 12.91
C LEU A 359 -18.18 -22.54 12.67
N ILE A 360 -17.92 -21.36 12.10
CA ILE A 360 -19.00 -20.41 11.79
C ILE A 360 -19.95 -20.97 10.71
N SER A 361 -19.42 -21.76 9.77
CA SER A 361 -20.22 -22.38 8.72
C SER A 361 -21.16 -23.49 9.23
N LEU A 362 -20.93 -24.05 10.43
CA LEU A 362 -21.84 -25.02 11.04
C LEU A 362 -23.19 -24.41 11.45
N LEU A 363 -23.30 -23.08 11.57
CA LEU A 363 -24.56 -22.41 11.90
C LEU A 363 -25.51 -22.29 10.70
N ILE A 364 -24.99 -22.49 9.49
CA ILE A 364 -25.68 -22.18 8.24
C ILE A 364 -26.87 -23.07 7.91
N PRO A 365 -26.82 -24.39 8.16
CA PRO A 365 -27.99 -25.25 7.90
C PRO A 365 -29.26 -24.78 8.61
N PHE A 366 -29.14 -24.01 9.70
CA PHE A 366 -30.27 -23.47 10.46
C PHE A 366 -30.91 -22.21 9.85
N LEU A 367 -30.21 -21.50 8.97
CA LEU A 367 -30.75 -20.30 8.31
C LEU A 367 -31.75 -20.64 7.20
N GLY A 368 -31.77 -21.89 6.73
CA GLY A 368 -32.60 -22.30 5.60
C GLY A 368 -32.02 -21.86 4.25
N ARG A 369 -32.45 -22.53 3.18
CA ARG A 369 -31.85 -22.38 1.85
C ARG A 369 -32.12 -21.02 1.21
N VAL A 370 -33.34 -20.50 1.37
CA VAL A 370 -33.76 -19.23 0.77
C VAL A 370 -32.89 -18.08 1.30
N SER A 371 -32.58 -18.08 2.59
CA SER A 371 -31.70 -17.08 3.20
C SER A 371 -30.27 -17.11 2.69
N ILE A 372 -29.76 -18.28 2.27
CA ILE A 372 -28.45 -18.39 1.65
C ILE A 372 -28.46 -17.77 0.24
N VAL A 373 -29.56 -17.92 -0.50
CA VAL A 373 -29.72 -17.26 -1.81
C VAL A 373 -29.70 -15.74 -1.67
N TRP A 374 -30.37 -15.18 -0.66
CA TRP A 374 -30.31 -13.74 -0.37
C TRP A 374 -28.88 -13.26 -0.12
N LEU A 375 -28.10 -14.02 0.64
CA LEU A 375 -26.69 -13.74 0.88
C LEU A 375 -25.82 -13.85 -0.38
N CYS A 376 -26.20 -14.71 -1.33
CA CYS A 376 -25.57 -14.79 -2.64
C CYS A 376 -25.90 -13.58 -3.50
N ASP A 377 -27.13 -13.07 -3.50
CA ASP A 377 -27.51 -11.89 -4.29
C ASP A 377 -26.67 -10.66 -3.91
N VAL A 378 -26.36 -10.53 -2.62
CA VAL A 378 -25.51 -9.46 -2.07
C VAL A 378 -24.13 -9.43 -2.75
N ILE A 379 -23.60 -10.58 -3.21
CA ILE A 379 -22.30 -10.69 -3.90
C ILE A 379 -22.22 -9.76 -5.10
N THR A 380 -23.32 -9.55 -5.83
CA THR A 380 -23.33 -8.65 -6.99
C THR A 380 -22.89 -7.25 -6.60
N VAL A 381 -23.36 -6.76 -5.45
CA VAL A 381 -23.04 -5.42 -4.92
C VAL A 381 -21.66 -5.41 -4.31
N VAL A 382 -21.39 -6.31 -3.37
CA VAL A 382 -20.10 -6.31 -2.64
C VAL A 382 -18.91 -6.65 -3.54
N GLY A 383 -19.12 -7.54 -4.50
CA GLY A 383 -18.11 -7.91 -5.50
C GLY A 383 -17.81 -6.77 -6.45
N SER A 384 -18.82 -5.99 -6.86
CA SER A 384 -18.63 -4.78 -7.66
C SER A 384 -17.80 -3.72 -6.93
N VAL A 385 -17.98 -3.57 -5.62
CA VAL A 385 -17.13 -2.69 -4.79
C VAL A 385 -15.68 -3.19 -4.77
N ALA A 386 -15.45 -4.50 -4.64
CA ALA A 386 -14.10 -5.07 -4.71
C ALA A 386 -13.46 -4.86 -6.09
N TYR A 387 -14.19 -5.08 -7.19
CA TYR A 387 -13.72 -4.82 -8.55
C TYR A 387 -13.41 -3.34 -8.80
N GLY A 388 -14.21 -2.45 -8.21
CA GLY A 388 -13.97 -1.01 -8.19
C GLY A 388 -12.66 -0.65 -7.48
N TYR A 389 -12.41 -1.23 -6.30
CA TYR A 389 -11.15 -1.05 -5.58
C TYR A 389 -9.94 -1.54 -6.37
N ALA A 390 -10.01 -2.72 -6.98
CA ALA A 390 -8.92 -3.26 -7.79
C ALA A 390 -8.62 -2.36 -9.00
N SER A 391 -9.66 -1.94 -9.72
CA SER A 391 -9.51 -1.08 -10.90
C SER A 391 -9.00 0.32 -10.54
N TYR A 392 -9.47 0.89 -9.43
CA TYR A 392 -9.00 2.19 -8.94
C TYR A 392 -7.54 2.14 -8.45
N CYS A 393 -7.16 1.07 -7.74
CA CYS A 393 -5.77 0.81 -7.36
C CYS A 393 -4.87 0.68 -8.60
N ALA A 394 -5.31 -0.06 -9.62
CA ALA A 394 -4.57 -0.22 -10.88
C ALA A 394 -4.41 1.12 -11.61
N TYR A 395 -5.45 1.97 -11.61
CA TYR A 395 -5.38 3.34 -12.13
C TYR A 395 -4.35 4.20 -11.37
N LEU A 396 -4.40 4.23 -10.04
CA LEU A 396 -3.46 5.00 -9.22
C LEU A 396 -2.02 4.52 -9.42
N LEU A 397 -1.81 3.21 -9.50
CA LEU A 397 -0.49 2.64 -9.80
C LEU A 397 -0.02 3.06 -11.19
N ALA A 398 -0.87 2.97 -12.22
CA ALA A 398 -0.53 3.39 -13.58
C ALA A 398 -0.27 4.91 -13.69
N LYS A 399 -0.94 5.72 -12.87
CA LYS A 399 -0.68 7.16 -12.76
C LYS A 399 0.69 7.44 -12.15
N ARG A 400 1.07 6.73 -11.08
CA ARG A 400 2.42 6.82 -10.47
C ARG A 400 3.53 6.37 -11.42
N GLU A 401 3.26 5.38 -12.27
CA GLU A 401 4.23 4.84 -13.26
C GLU A 401 4.21 5.58 -14.60
N GLY A 402 3.35 6.60 -14.79
CA GLY A 402 3.26 7.35 -16.05
C GLY A 402 2.68 6.57 -17.25
N SER A 403 2.06 5.40 -17.04
CA SER A 403 1.53 4.55 -18.11
C SER A 403 0.11 4.96 -18.53
N GLN A 404 -0.02 5.57 -19.72
CA GLN A 404 -1.32 5.99 -20.26
C GLN A 404 -2.28 4.83 -20.50
N ARG A 405 -1.79 3.73 -21.12
CA ARG A 405 -2.62 2.54 -21.38
C ARG A 405 -3.18 1.93 -20.08
N GLY A 406 -2.35 1.87 -19.03
CA GLY A 406 -2.77 1.37 -17.72
C GLY A 406 -3.80 2.27 -17.04
N GLN A 407 -3.69 3.59 -17.23
CA GLN A 407 -4.68 4.55 -16.69
C GLN A 407 -6.05 4.38 -17.36
N TYR A 408 -6.10 4.26 -18.70
CA TYR A 408 -7.35 4.01 -19.40
C TYR A 408 -7.99 2.68 -19.00
N LEU A 409 -7.20 1.61 -18.89
CA LEU A 409 -7.70 0.29 -18.48
C LEU A 409 -8.24 0.29 -17.04
N GLY A 410 -7.53 0.97 -16.12
CA GLY A 410 -7.98 1.14 -14.75
C GLY A 410 -9.27 1.95 -14.66
N LEU A 411 -9.36 3.08 -15.37
CA LEU A 411 -10.56 3.93 -15.39
C LEU A 411 -11.76 3.22 -16.02
N PHE A 412 -11.54 2.47 -17.10
CA PHE A 412 -12.59 1.66 -17.73
C PHE A 412 -13.08 0.55 -16.79
N GLY A 413 -12.18 -0.09 -16.04
CA GLY A 413 -12.55 -1.05 -15.00
C GLY A 413 -13.38 -0.43 -13.87
N VAL A 414 -13.07 0.80 -13.44
CA VAL A 414 -13.88 1.54 -12.46
C VAL A 414 -15.27 1.83 -13.02
N PHE A 415 -15.37 2.26 -14.29
CA PHE A 415 -16.65 2.50 -14.94
C PHE A 415 -17.53 1.24 -15.00
N ILE A 416 -16.95 0.10 -15.40
CA ILE A 416 -17.64 -1.21 -15.41
C ILE A 416 -18.13 -1.57 -14.00
N SER A 417 -17.27 -1.38 -12.98
CA SER A 417 -17.60 -1.69 -11.59
C SER A 417 -18.73 -0.81 -11.05
N CYS A 418 -18.76 0.48 -11.41
CA CYS A 418 -19.87 1.37 -11.07
C CYS A 418 -21.18 0.92 -11.73
N LEU A 419 -21.12 0.50 -12.98
CA LEU A 419 -22.28 0.02 -13.72
C LEU A 419 -22.85 -1.27 -13.10
N PHE A 420 -21.98 -2.20 -12.72
CA PHE A 420 -22.33 -3.41 -11.98
C PHE A 420 -22.80 -3.15 -10.54
N PHE A 421 -22.38 -2.04 -9.93
CA PHE A 421 -22.85 -1.65 -8.61
C PHE A 421 -24.24 -1.00 -8.67
N PHE A 422 -24.46 -0.01 -9.53
CA PHE A 422 -25.69 0.77 -9.54
C PHE A 422 -26.85 0.07 -10.25
N CYS A 423 -26.63 -0.63 -11.37
CA CYS A 423 -27.73 -1.21 -12.14
C CYS A 423 -28.52 -2.29 -11.36
N PRO A 424 -27.90 -3.25 -10.66
CA PRO A 424 -28.64 -4.24 -9.86
C PRO A 424 -29.18 -3.68 -8.55
N LEU A 425 -28.52 -2.65 -8.01
CA LEU A 425 -28.89 -2.04 -6.74
C LEU A 425 -30.10 -1.10 -6.89
N LEU A 426 -30.29 -0.45 -8.04
CA LEU A 426 -31.39 0.50 -8.25
C LEU A 426 -32.54 -0.15 -9.05
N PRO A 427 -33.72 -0.36 -8.44
CA PRO A 427 -34.89 -0.83 -9.17
C PRO A 427 -35.22 0.11 -10.34
N GLY A 428 -35.32 -0.44 -11.55
CA GLY A 428 -35.70 0.31 -12.75
C GLY A 428 -34.58 1.12 -13.41
N LEU A 429 -33.38 1.21 -12.83
CA LEU A 429 -32.24 1.84 -13.49
C LEU A 429 -31.76 0.95 -14.65
N LEU A 430 -31.82 1.49 -15.88
CA LEU A 430 -31.40 0.79 -17.11
C LEU A 430 -32.03 -0.62 -17.26
N LEU A 431 -33.22 -0.84 -16.68
CA LEU A 431 -33.94 -2.13 -16.71
C LEU A 431 -33.16 -3.30 -16.07
N GLY A 432 -32.25 -3.00 -15.13
CA GLY A 432 -31.62 -4.00 -14.28
C GLY A 432 -32.64 -4.69 -13.37
N GLY A 433 -32.45 -5.98 -13.13
CA GLY A 433 -33.21 -6.70 -12.09
C GLY A 433 -32.82 -6.18 -10.72
N SER A 434 -33.81 -5.92 -9.86
CA SER A 434 -33.55 -5.54 -8.47
C SER A 434 -33.22 -6.77 -7.64
N LEU A 435 -32.36 -6.62 -6.65
CA LEU A 435 -32.16 -7.63 -5.61
C LEU A 435 -33.49 -7.98 -4.92
N GLU A 436 -33.58 -9.20 -4.39
CA GLU A 436 -34.68 -9.57 -3.51
C GLU A 436 -34.70 -8.67 -2.27
N THR A 437 -35.90 -8.43 -1.75
CA THR A 437 -36.14 -7.49 -0.64
C THR A 437 -35.27 -7.84 0.57
N GLU A 438 -35.24 -9.10 0.97
CA GLU A 438 -34.47 -9.54 2.13
C GLU A 438 -32.94 -9.43 1.93
N SER A 439 -32.45 -9.43 0.68
CA SER A 439 -31.03 -9.23 0.36
C SER A 439 -30.56 -7.82 0.73
N TYR A 440 -31.42 -6.80 0.60
CA TYR A 440 -31.11 -5.45 1.07
C TYR A 440 -31.00 -5.38 2.60
N LEU A 441 -31.88 -6.09 3.31
CA LEU A 441 -31.85 -6.16 4.77
C LEU A 441 -30.56 -6.82 5.26
N MET A 442 -30.16 -7.94 4.64
CA MET A 442 -28.91 -8.64 4.95
C MET A 442 -27.68 -7.74 4.71
N LEU A 443 -27.64 -7.02 3.59
CA LEU A 443 -26.56 -6.09 3.28
C LEU A 443 -26.49 -4.94 4.32
N SER A 444 -27.64 -4.41 4.74
CA SER A 444 -27.72 -3.39 5.79
C SER A 444 -27.15 -3.90 7.10
N VAL A 445 -27.61 -5.06 7.58
CA VAL A 445 -27.15 -5.68 8.83
C VAL A 445 -25.65 -5.93 8.79
N TRP A 446 -25.12 -6.48 7.69
CA TRP A 446 -23.68 -6.73 7.54
C TRP A 446 -22.85 -5.43 7.53
N SER A 447 -23.38 -4.36 6.95
CA SER A 447 -22.74 -3.04 6.95
C SER A 447 -22.68 -2.45 8.36
N ILE A 448 -23.75 -2.59 9.16
CA ILE A 448 -23.77 -2.15 10.57
C ILE A 448 -22.74 -2.94 11.39
N LEU A 449 -22.70 -4.26 11.26
CA LEU A 449 -21.74 -5.11 11.96
C LEU A 449 -20.29 -4.73 11.61
N GLY A 450 -20.02 -4.46 10.33
CA GLY A 450 -18.71 -3.98 9.88
C GLY A 450 -18.34 -2.65 10.48
N PHE A 451 -19.30 -1.74 10.61
CA PHE A 451 -19.06 -0.42 11.20
C PHE A 451 -18.81 -0.48 12.71
N ILE A 452 -19.54 -1.32 13.43
CA ILE A 452 -19.32 -1.60 14.85
C ILE A 452 -17.93 -2.21 15.06
N TYR A 453 -17.55 -3.18 14.22
CA TYR A 453 -16.24 -3.82 14.32
C TYR A 453 -15.11 -2.86 13.94
N TYR A 454 -15.29 -2.03 12.91
CA TYR A 454 -14.35 -0.96 12.57
C TYR A 454 -14.17 0.01 13.73
N TRP A 455 -15.26 0.42 14.40
CA TRP A 455 -15.18 1.28 15.58
C TRP A 455 -14.38 0.64 16.71
N TYR A 456 -14.56 -0.66 16.95
CA TYR A 456 -13.77 -1.42 17.92
C TYR A 456 -12.28 -1.40 17.55
N VAL A 457 -11.93 -1.76 16.32
CA VAL A 457 -10.52 -1.77 15.85
C VAL A 457 -9.91 -0.38 15.94
N PHE A 458 -10.61 0.65 15.46
CA PHE A 458 -10.17 2.03 15.51
C PHE A 458 -9.93 2.52 16.94
N LYS A 459 -10.79 2.16 17.90
CA LYS A 459 -10.65 2.56 19.31
C LYS A 459 -9.43 1.94 19.99
N TYR A 460 -9.09 0.69 19.66
CA TYR A 460 -7.98 -0.04 20.24
C TYR A 460 -6.68 0.02 19.42
N ASP A 461 -6.68 0.75 18.29
CA ASP A 461 -5.49 0.93 17.47
C ASP A 461 -4.48 1.87 18.16
N SER A 462 -3.38 1.30 18.66
CA SER A 462 -2.29 2.02 19.33
C SER A 462 -1.32 2.69 18.36
N HIS A 463 -1.29 2.26 17.10
CA HIS A 463 -0.32 2.70 16.09
C HIS A 463 -0.86 3.79 15.15
N ASP A 464 -2.06 4.32 15.41
CA ASP A 464 -2.73 5.37 14.62
C ASP A 464 -2.74 5.09 13.10
N ARG A 465 -2.95 3.82 12.73
CA ARG A 465 -3.02 3.34 11.34
C ARG A 465 -4.38 3.64 10.72
N PHE A 466 -5.43 3.64 11.53
CA PHE A 466 -6.82 3.85 11.12
C PHE A 466 -7.28 5.28 11.40
N GLY A 467 -8.19 5.78 10.58
CA GLY A 467 -8.83 7.08 10.75
C GLY A 467 -8.27 8.21 9.88
N HIS A 468 -7.46 7.90 8.87
CA HIS A 468 -6.93 8.92 7.96
C HIS A 468 -7.90 9.25 6.82
N SER A 469 -8.84 8.36 6.50
CA SER A 469 -9.81 8.52 5.42
C SER A 469 -11.25 8.55 5.94
N THR A 470 -11.90 9.71 5.87
CA THR A 470 -13.35 9.86 6.14
C THR A 470 -14.21 9.22 5.05
N SER A 471 -13.67 9.02 3.86
CA SER A 471 -14.42 8.52 2.69
C SER A 471 -14.89 7.07 2.85
N MET A 472 -14.15 6.22 3.57
CA MET A 472 -14.57 4.85 3.88
C MET A 472 -15.86 4.84 4.73
N CYS A 473 -15.92 5.68 5.76
CA CYS A 473 -17.09 5.78 6.62
C CYS A 473 -18.31 6.30 5.84
N ILE A 474 -18.09 7.28 4.96
CA ILE A 474 -19.13 7.79 4.05
C ILE A 474 -19.66 6.68 3.15
N MET A 475 -18.79 5.81 2.62
CA MET A 475 -19.20 4.71 1.74
C MET A 475 -20.04 3.66 2.46
N ILE A 476 -19.68 3.27 3.70
CA ILE A 476 -20.50 2.36 4.52
C ILE A 476 -21.85 2.99 4.85
N LEU A 477 -21.87 4.28 5.22
CA LEU A 477 -23.11 4.99 5.50
C LEU A 477 -23.99 5.06 4.26
N PHE A 478 -23.41 5.39 3.10
CA PHE A 478 -24.13 5.40 1.83
C PHE A 478 -24.73 4.03 1.53
N LEU A 479 -23.94 2.95 1.64
CA LEU A 479 -24.39 1.59 1.38
C LEU A 479 -25.54 1.18 2.30
N ASN A 480 -25.47 1.53 3.59
CA ASN A 480 -26.52 1.21 4.54
C ASN A 480 -27.78 2.07 4.34
N PHE A 481 -27.64 3.38 4.21
CA PHE A 481 -28.76 4.28 3.98
C PHE A 481 -29.53 3.87 2.73
N PHE A 482 -28.80 3.52 1.67
CA PHE A 482 -29.42 3.10 0.42
C PHE A 482 -30.09 1.74 0.51
N SER A 483 -29.42 0.73 1.08
CA SER A 483 -30.00 -0.60 1.25
C SER A 483 -31.24 -0.60 2.14
N THR A 484 -31.20 0.11 3.28
CA THR A 484 -32.37 0.25 4.16
C THR A 484 -33.53 1.00 3.50
N SER A 485 -33.24 2.04 2.70
CA SER A 485 -34.27 2.79 1.98
C SER A 485 -34.93 1.97 0.88
N LEU A 486 -34.14 1.21 0.11
CA LEU A 486 -34.68 0.34 -0.94
C LEU A 486 -35.43 -0.87 -0.40
N TRP A 487 -34.95 -1.45 0.70
CA TRP A 487 -35.69 -2.47 1.43
C TRP A 487 -37.08 -1.96 1.81
N LEU A 488 -37.16 -0.80 2.46
CA LEU A 488 -38.43 -0.22 2.87
C LEU A 488 -39.33 0.09 1.65
N GLN A 489 -38.75 0.64 0.58
CA GLN A 489 -39.49 0.92 -0.65
C GLN A 489 -40.14 -0.35 -1.21
N GLN A 490 -39.37 -1.44 -1.33
CA GLN A 490 -39.89 -2.70 -1.86
C GLN A 490 -40.92 -3.36 -0.94
N VAL A 491 -40.71 -3.33 0.38
CA VAL A 491 -41.70 -3.82 1.35
C VAL A 491 -43.00 -3.03 1.22
N MET A 492 -42.91 -1.69 1.12
CA MET A 492 -44.06 -0.83 0.95
C MET A 492 -44.80 -1.10 -0.36
N GLU A 493 -44.09 -1.22 -1.49
CA GLU A 493 -44.68 -1.56 -2.79
C GLU A 493 -45.40 -2.92 -2.76
N ARG A 494 -44.79 -3.94 -2.13
CA ARG A 494 -45.39 -5.27 -2.00
C ARG A 494 -46.68 -5.22 -1.18
N ARG A 495 -46.65 -4.58 -0.01
CA ARG A 495 -47.85 -4.44 0.84
C ARG A 495 -48.94 -3.61 0.17
N LEU A 496 -48.56 -2.57 -0.59
CA LEU A 496 -49.51 -1.76 -1.34
C LEU A 496 -50.24 -2.61 -2.40
N ARG A 497 -49.51 -3.46 -3.13
CA ARG A 497 -50.11 -4.40 -4.10
C ARG A 497 -51.06 -5.39 -3.42
N GLU A 498 -50.66 -5.96 -2.29
CA GLU A 498 -51.49 -6.88 -1.50
C GLU A 498 -52.79 -6.20 -1.01
N SER A 499 -52.72 -4.93 -0.61
CA SER A 499 -53.89 -4.14 -0.21
C SER A 499 -54.85 -3.84 -1.37
N VAL A 500 -54.32 -3.57 -2.57
CA VAL A 500 -55.12 -3.31 -3.78
C VAL A 500 -55.82 -4.58 -4.26
N SER A 501 -55.23 -5.76 -4.06
CA SER A 501 -55.85 -7.06 -4.38
C SER A 501 -56.98 -7.48 -3.43
N GLY A 502 -57.27 -6.71 -2.37
CA GLY A 502 -58.45 -6.89 -1.54
C GLY A 502 -58.36 -7.98 -0.46
N ASP A 503 -57.18 -8.56 -0.23
CA ASP A 503 -57.01 -9.75 0.65
C ASP A 503 -56.47 -9.44 2.06
N SER A 504 -56.34 -8.17 2.45
CA SER A 504 -55.98 -7.81 3.83
C SER A 504 -56.35 -6.37 4.20
N THR A 505 -56.82 -6.17 5.43
CA THR A 505 -56.74 -4.86 6.11
C THR A 505 -55.27 -4.52 6.25
N THR A 506 -54.81 -3.43 5.63
CA THR A 506 -53.44 -2.94 5.80
C THR A 506 -53.20 -2.68 7.29
N ASP A 507 -52.48 -3.58 7.95
CA ASP A 507 -52.15 -3.45 9.36
C ASP A 507 -51.15 -2.29 9.49
N TYR A 508 -51.65 -1.09 9.77
CA TYR A 508 -50.84 0.11 9.98
C TYR A 508 -49.75 -0.13 11.06
N SER A 509 -50.02 -1.05 12.00
CA SER A 509 -49.07 -1.52 13.01
C SER A 509 -47.81 -2.13 12.39
N VAL A 510 -47.94 -2.96 11.36
CA VAL A 510 -46.82 -3.65 10.71
C VAL A 510 -46.00 -2.67 9.84
N LEU A 511 -46.68 -1.75 9.14
CA LEU A 511 -45.98 -0.67 8.42
C LEU A 511 -45.22 0.25 9.38
N ALA A 512 -45.79 0.53 10.56
CA ALA A 512 -45.11 1.28 11.60
C ALA A 512 -43.88 0.53 12.14
N THR A 513 -43.94 -0.80 12.29
CA THR A 513 -42.77 -1.60 12.71
C THR A 513 -41.67 -1.58 11.66
N ASP A 514 -41.98 -1.72 10.37
CA ASP A 514 -40.96 -1.71 9.29
C ASP A 514 -40.24 -0.35 9.21
N ASN A 515 -41.00 0.75 9.31
CA ASN A 515 -40.44 2.11 9.40
C ASN A 515 -39.59 2.31 10.66
N MET A 516 -40.02 1.79 11.81
CA MET A 516 -39.28 1.88 13.06
C MET A 516 -37.95 1.13 12.98
N VAL A 517 -37.92 -0.06 12.36
CA VAL A 517 -36.69 -0.83 12.12
C VAL A 517 -35.72 -0.02 11.26
N GLN A 518 -36.20 0.59 10.17
CA GLN A 518 -35.36 1.43 9.32
C GLN A 518 -34.78 2.63 10.09
N MET A 519 -35.62 3.36 10.85
CA MET A 519 -35.19 4.50 11.66
C MET A 519 -34.13 4.09 12.69
N VAL A 520 -34.30 2.94 13.35
CA VAL A 520 -33.32 2.42 14.32
C VAL A 520 -31.99 2.09 13.63
N MET A 521 -32.01 1.44 12.47
CA MET A 521 -30.79 1.12 11.72
C MET A 521 -30.02 2.38 11.32
N ILE A 522 -30.71 3.37 10.75
CA ILE A 522 -30.10 4.66 10.35
C ILE A 522 -29.57 5.40 11.58
N MET A 523 -30.32 5.42 12.69
CA MET A 523 -29.90 6.07 13.94
C MET A 523 -28.62 5.44 14.51
N ILE A 524 -28.52 4.10 14.53
CA ILE A 524 -27.32 3.39 15.00
C ILE A 524 -26.08 3.84 14.22
N ILE A 525 -26.17 3.90 12.89
CA ILE A 525 -25.02 4.29 12.06
C ILE A 525 -24.68 5.76 12.25
N LEU A 526 -25.66 6.65 12.31
CA LEU A 526 -25.42 8.08 12.54
C LEU A 526 -24.74 8.32 13.90
N LEU A 527 -25.15 7.59 14.95
CA LEU A 527 -24.53 7.66 16.27
C LEU A 527 -23.07 7.17 16.23
N LEU A 528 -22.82 6.03 15.58
CA LEU A 528 -21.46 5.49 15.42
C LEU A 528 -20.58 6.44 14.59
N MET A 529 -21.10 7.02 13.50
CA MET A 529 -20.38 7.97 12.65
C MET A 529 -20.01 9.22 13.42
N THR A 530 -20.96 9.77 14.17
CA THR A 530 -20.73 10.94 15.03
C THR A 530 -19.64 10.65 16.06
N ASN A 531 -19.66 9.46 16.67
CA ASN A 531 -18.65 9.03 17.64
C ASN A 531 -17.25 8.91 17.02
N ILE A 532 -17.14 8.30 15.83
CA ILE A 532 -15.88 8.20 15.08
C ILE A 532 -15.38 9.59 14.72
N PHE A 533 -16.24 10.45 14.15
CA PHE A 533 -15.85 11.80 13.75
C PHE A 533 -15.37 12.65 14.93
N ILE A 534 -16.05 12.56 16.08
CA ILE A 534 -15.60 13.22 17.32
C ILE A 534 -14.22 12.68 17.73
N THR A 535 -14.01 11.36 17.65
CA THR A 535 -12.75 10.73 18.04
C THR A 535 -11.60 11.10 17.10
N LEU A 536 -11.84 11.11 15.79
CA LEU A 536 -10.91 11.59 14.77
C LEU A 536 -10.49 13.03 15.03
N LYS A 537 -11.47 13.92 15.23
CA LYS A 537 -11.21 15.34 15.51
C LYS A 537 -10.49 15.55 16.83
N ARG A 538 -10.66 14.66 17.81
CA ARG A 538 -9.88 14.66 19.06
C ARG A 538 -8.43 14.22 18.83
N ARG A 539 -8.17 13.20 18.01
CA ARG A 539 -6.79 12.76 17.67
C ARG A 539 -6.03 13.84 16.92
N GLU A 540 -6.66 14.42 15.89
CA GLU A 540 -6.08 15.52 15.11
C GLU A 540 -5.66 16.70 16.01
N ARG A 541 -6.54 17.12 16.93
CA ARG A 541 -6.21 18.19 17.89
C ARG A 541 -5.04 17.84 18.81
N ARG A 542 -4.94 16.60 19.29
CA ARG A 542 -3.81 16.15 20.13
C ARG A 542 -2.50 16.19 19.35
N MET A 543 -2.51 15.75 18.10
CA MET A 543 -1.33 15.77 17.23
C MET A 543 -0.85 17.21 16.99
N ILE A 544 -1.76 18.11 16.60
CA ILE A 544 -1.44 19.53 16.41
C ILE A 544 -0.90 20.16 17.69
N HIS A 545 -1.48 19.84 18.85
CA HIS A 545 -1.00 20.34 20.13
C HIS A 545 0.40 19.84 20.47
N SER A 546 0.70 18.56 20.24
CA SER A 546 2.04 17.99 20.46
C SER A 546 3.10 18.65 19.57
N LEU A 547 2.76 18.88 18.29
CA LEU A 547 3.65 19.56 17.35
C LEU A 547 3.92 21.01 17.76
N ARG A 548 2.89 21.75 18.18
CA ARG A 548 3.05 23.12 18.70
C ARG A 548 3.92 23.15 19.95
N HIS A 549 3.69 22.25 20.89
CA HIS A 549 4.48 22.19 22.11
C HIS A 549 5.96 21.91 21.85
N GLN A 550 6.28 20.99 20.92
CA GLN A 550 7.66 20.78 20.50
C GLN A 550 8.26 22.01 19.82
N HIS A 551 7.48 22.69 18.97
CA HIS A 551 7.94 23.91 18.32
C HIS A 551 8.22 25.03 19.34
N GLU A 552 7.35 25.20 20.35
CA GLU A 552 7.51 26.16 21.44
C GLU A 552 8.75 25.87 22.29
N ILE A 553 8.99 24.61 22.67
CA ILE A 553 10.20 24.22 23.42
C ILE A 553 11.45 24.53 22.61
N ASN A 554 11.48 24.10 21.34
CA ASN A 554 12.62 24.35 20.47
C ASN A 554 12.86 25.85 20.27
N HIS A 555 11.79 26.64 20.09
CA HIS A 555 11.89 28.08 19.96
C HIS A 555 12.42 28.73 21.24
N ALA A 556 11.89 28.36 22.42
CA ALA A 556 12.33 28.91 23.70
C ALA A 556 13.80 28.57 24.01
N GLN A 557 14.21 27.32 23.78
CA GLN A 557 15.61 26.91 23.90
C GLN A 557 16.50 27.73 22.95
N ASN A 558 16.05 27.94 21.72
CA ASN A 558 16.77 28.76 20.76
C ASN A 558 16.86 30.23 21.20
N THR A 559 15.79 30.85 21.69
CA THR A 559 15.87 32.23 22.18
C THR A 559 16.80 32.35 23.38
N TYR A 560 16.71 31.41 24.33
CA TYR A 560 17.54 31.39 25.53
C TYR A 560 19.04 31.30 25.19
N LEU A 561 19.43 30.35 24.34
CA LEU A 561 20.83 30.18 23.95
C LEU A 561 21.39 31.38 23.18
N ARG A 562 20.58 32.07 22.37
CA ARG A 562 21.01 33.26 21.64
C ARG A 562 21.29 34.44 22.58
N ASN A 563 20.42 34.62 23.57
CA ASN A 563 20.60 35.67 24.57
C ASN A 563 21.83 35.37 25.44
N LEU A 564 21.98 34.12 25.90
CA LEU A 564 23.12 33.69 26.70
C LEU A 564 24.46 33.87 25.95
N ALA A 565 24.51 33.55 24.65
CA ALA A 565 25.71 33.79 23.84
C ALA A 565 26.05 35.28 23.71
N HIS A 566 25.04 36.14 23.53
CA HIS A 566 25.23 37.59 23.50
C HIS A 566 25.75 38.12 24.84
N ASP A 567 25.19 37.66 25.94
CA ASP A 567 25.54 38.08 27.30
C ASP A 567 26.95 37.62 27.72
N ILE A 568 27.44 36.50 27.18
CA ILE A 568 28.84 36.05 27.39
C ILE A 568 29.82 36.76 26.44
N ARG A 569 29.38 37.08 25.22
CA ARG A 569 30.21 37.74 24.21
C ARG A 569 30.70 39.11 24.65
N ILE A 570 29.81 39.94 25.19
CA ILE A 570 30.12 41.31 25.62
C ILE A 570 31.26 41.38 26.66
N PRO A 571 31.19 40.67 27.81
CA PRO A 571 32.27 40.71 28.78
C PRO A 571 33.56 40.09 28.24
N MET A 572 33.47 39.14 27.32
CA MET A 572 34.65 38.53 26.70
C MET A 572 35.37 39.48 25.74
N GLU A 573 34.64 40.19 24.87
CA GLU A 573 35.23 41.22 23.99
C GLU A 573 35.89 42.34 24.81
N ALA A 574 35.28 42.74 25.92
CA ALA A 574 35.85 43.72 26.85
C ALA A 574 37.13 43.20 27.55
N ALA A 575 37.16 41.93 27.95
CA ALA A 575 38.33 41.30 28.54
C ALA A 575 39.49 41.19 27.53
N GLN A 576 39.22 40.77 26.29
CA GLN A 576 40.23 40.74 25.21
C GLN A 576 40.82 42.11 24.96
N THR A 577 39.97 43.13 24.82
CA THR A 577 40.42 44.51 24.59
C THR A 577 41.33 44.99 25.71
N SER A 578 40.98 44.69 26.96
CA SER A 578 41.76 45.08 28.15
C SER A 578 43.12 44.37 28.23
N VAL A 579 43.15 43.08 27.88
CA VAL A 579 44.38 42.28 27.83
C VAL A 579 45.27 42.74 26.69
N HIS A 580 44.71 42.97 25.50
CA HIS A 580 45.43 43.45 24.32
C HIS A 580 46.07 44.83 24.56
N HIS A 581 45.31 45.77 25.11
CA HIS A 581 45.82 47.10 25.47
C HIS A 581 46.93 47.05 26.54
N SER A 582 46.87 46.07 27.44
CA SER A 582 47.92 45.84 28.44
C SER A 582 49.19 45.24 27.82
N LEU A 583 49.05 44.33 26.87
CA LEU A 583 50.16 43.73 26.12
C LEU A 583 50.81 44.72 25.15
N GLU A 584 50.04 45.58 24.49
CA GLU A 584 50.54 46.63 23.58
C GLU A 584 51.30 47.74 24.34
N ASN A 585 50.84 48.12 25.54
CA ASN A 585 51.61 49.00 26.42
C ASN A 585 52.94 48.37 26.88
N CYS A 586 53.00 47.04 26.97
CA CYS A 586 54.21 46.30 27.32
C CYS A 586 55.24 46.31 26.18
N THR A 587 54.82 46.18 24.92
CA THR A 587 55.73 46.22 23.75
C THR A 587 56.32 47.62 23.56
N ILE A 588 55.53 48.68 23.79
CA ILE A 588 56.01 50.08 23.77
C ILE A 588 57.07 50.31 24.87
N CYS A 589 56.90 49.75 26.06
CA CYS A 589 57.88 49.87 27.15
C CYS A 589 59.11 48.97 26.97
N SER A 590 59.03 47.89 26.19
CA SER A 590 60.15 46.97 25.94
C SER A 590 61.25 47.58 25.07
N ALA A 591 60.93 48.62 24.28
CA ALA A 591 61.87 49.42 23.50
C ALA A 591 62.49 50.60 24.29
N CYS A 592 62.15 50.75 25.58
CA CYS A 592 62.63 51.83 26.42
C CYS A 592 64.02 51.51 27.00
N PRO A 593 65.05 52.36 26.84
CA PRO A 593 66.43 52.10 27.27
C PRO A 593 66.68 52.27 28.78
N VAL A 594 65.64 52.40 29.60
CA VAL A 594 65.73 52.65 31.05
C VAL A 594 65.51 51.35 31.83
N ASP A 595 66.54 50.85 32.51
CA ASP A 595 66.52 49.57 33.26
C ASP A 595 65.44 49.48 34.35
N ASN A 596 64.86 50.61 34.79
CA ASN A 596 63.87 50.67 35.86
C ASN A 596 62.64 51.52 35.47
N CYS A 597 62.06 51.24 34.30
CA CYS A 597 60.85 51.92 33.83
C CYS A 597 59.63 51.56 34.73
N PRO A 598 58.97 52.54 35.36
CA PRO A 598 57.84 52.29 36.27
C PRO A 598 56.60 51.70 35.58
N ASN A 599 56.52 51.75 34.25
CA ASN A 599 55.43 51.20 33.45
C ASN A 599 55.78 49.85 32.79
N ARG A 600 56.97 49.27 33.05
CA ARG A 600 57.37 47.98 32.50
C ARG A 600 56.68 46.84 33.27
N ILE A 601 55.88 46.06 32.55
CA ILE A 601 55.13 44.93 33.12
C ILE A 601 56.11 43.76 33.37
N PRO A 602 56.07 43.07 34.53
CA PRO A 602 56.92 41.90 34.79
C PRO A 602 56.66 40.76 33.79
N ASP A 603 57.71 40.07 33.36
CA ASP A 603 57.63 38.99 32.35
C ASP A 603 56.61 37.88 32.71
N ARG A 604 56.47 37.57 34.00
CA ARG A 604 55.45 36.62 34.49
C ARG A 604 54.01 37.10 34.24
N LEU A 605 53.75 38.39 34.42
CA LEU A 605 52.43 38.98 34.22
C LEU A 605 52.12 39.12 32.72
N SER A 606 53.12 39.44 31.89
CA SER A 606 53.01 39.39 30.42
C SER A 606 52.64 37.99 29.92
N ASN A 607 53.30 36.94 30.42
CA ASN A 607 52.95 35.56 30.08
C ASN A 607 51.54 35.16 30.54
N CYS A 608 51.10 35.57 31.74
CA CYS A 608 49.72 35.33 32.19
C CYS A 608 48.68 36.07 31.35
N LEU A 609 48.96 37.32 30.94
CA LEU A 609 48.08 38.08 30.06
C LEU A 609 48.00 37.46 28.66
N GLY A 610 49.12 37.01 28.10
CA GLY A 610 49.12 36.25 26.84
C GLY A 610 48.33 34.95 26.92
N GLN A 611 48.42 34.21 28.03
CA GLN A 611 47.60 33.01 28.26
C GLN A 611 46.10 33.33 28.38
N LEU A 612 45.74 34.43 29.04
CA LEU A 612 44.36 34.90 29.15
C LEU A 612 43.79 35.31 27.79
N ASP A 613 44.58 35.98 26.94
CA ASP A 613 44.16 36.34 25.59
C ASP A 613 43.86 35.09 24.74
N ASN A 614 44.77 34.12 24.76
CA ASN A 614 44.61 32.84 24.05
C ASN A 614 43.35 32.08 24.52
N HIS A 615 43.12 31.98 25.84
CA HIS A 615 41.92 31.34 26.36
C HIS A 615 40.63 32.10 26.01
N SER A 616 40.70 33.43 25.96
CA SER A 616 39.56 34.25 25.55
C SER A 616 39.24 34.11 24.07
N GLN A 617 40.25 34.04 23.21
CA GLN A 617 40.09 33.79 21.77
C GLN A 617 39.46 32.41 21.55
N TYR A 618 39.91 31.40 22.29
CA TYR A 618 39.32 30.06 22.25
C TYR A 618 37.85 30.05 22.69
N LEU A 619 37.49 30.74 23.78
CA LEU A 619 36.10 30.80 24.24
C LEU A 619 35.19 31.51 23.23
N MET A 620 35.66 32.62 22.65
CA MET A 620 34.95 33.35 21.60
C MET A 620 34.78 32.51 20.34
N GLN A 621 35.80 31.73 19.97
CA GLN A 621 35.71 30.78 18.87
C GLN A 621 34.67 29.69 19.16
N LEU A 622 34.65 29.14 20.38
CA LEU A 622 33.66 28.13 20.80
C LEU A 622 32.24 28.68 20.76
N ILE A 623 32.02 29.91 21.26
CA ILE A 623 30.72 30.60 21.24
C ILE A 623 30.27 30.84 19.80
N ASN A 624 31.16 31.35 18.95
CA ASN A 624 30.87 31.58 17.54
C ASN A 624 30.58 30.25 16.81
N SER A 625 31.31 29.18 17.13
CA SER A 625 31.08 27.85 16.56
C SER A 625 29.76 27.22 17.03
N MET A 626 29.34 27.43 18.28
CA MET A 626 28.00 27.01 18.75
C MET A 626 26.88 27.81 18.07
N LEU A 627 27.07 29.11 17.84
CA LEU A 627 26.14 29.95 17.08
C LEU A 627 26.08 29.55 15.60
N ASP A 628 27.24 29.25 14.98
CA ASP A 628 27.36 28.80 13.60
C ASP A 628 26.67 27.44 13.42
N LYS A 629 26.92 26.46 14.31
CA LYS A 629 26.22 25.15 14.32
C LYS A 629 24.69 25.31 14.40
N ARG A 630 24.21 26.32 15.12
CA ARG A 630 22.78 26.58 15.36
C ARG A 630 22.10 27.37 14.23
N ASN A 631 22.82 28.23 13.51
CA ASN A 631 22.32 28.83 12.27
C ASN A 631 22.26 27.81 11.11
N MET A 632 22.84 26.62 11.29
CA MET A 632 22.96 25.55 10.30
C MET A 632 22.18 24.30 10.73
N ASN A 633 20.85 24.38 10.76
CA ASN A 633 20.02 23.16 10.79
C ASN A 633 20.14 22.45 9.43
N MET A 634 20.24 21.12 9.44
CA MET A 634 20.46 20.29 8.25
C MET A 634 19.43 20.51 7.12
N GLY A 635 18.21 20.96 7.45
CA GLY A 635 17.19 21.33 6.46
C GLY A 635 17.41 22.67 5.75
N ASP A 636 18.26 23.56 6.26
CA ASP A 636 18.58 24.85 5.65
C ASP A 636 19.81 24.80 4.71
N ILE A 637 20.64 23.76 4.85
CA ILE A 637 21.77 23.44 3.94
C ILE A 637 21.23 22.88 2.61
N ASP A 638 20.30 21.93 2.65
CA ASP A 638 19.65 21.36 1.46
C ASP A 638 18.71 22.34 0.74
N THR A 639 18.27 23.42 1.41
CA THR A 639 17.38 24.44 0.84
C THR A 639 18.11 25.73 0.42
N GLY A 640 19.43 25.81 0.54
CA GLY A 640 20.24 26.96 0.07
C GLY A 640 20.01 28.26 0.84
N LYS A 641 19.53 28.19 2.09
CA LYS A 641 19.13 29.39 2.87
C LYS A 641 20.27 30.10 3.59
N ILE A 642 21.47 29.53 3.61
CA ILE A 642 22.65 30.20 4.18
C ILE A 642 23.33 30.99 3.05
N PRO A 643 23.28 32.33 3.05
CA PRO A 643 23.92 33.12 2.01
C PRO A 643 25.46 32.96 2.12
N LEU A 644 26.06 32.52 1.02
CA LEU A 644 27.49 32.54 0.78
C LEU A 644 27.86 33.86 0.10
N ASP A 645 28.84 34.58 0.64
CA ASP A 645 29.30 35.84 0.05
C ASP A 645 30.43 35.55 -0.93
N PHE A 646 30.07 35.21 -2.17
CA PHE A 646 31.05 34.91 -3.21
C PHE A 646 31.68 36.20 -3.74
N ALA A 647 32.90 36.48 -3.31
CA ALA A 647 33.72 37.59 -3.78
C ALA A 647 34.96 37.08 -4.52
N ARG A 648 35.59 37.97 -5.30
CA ARG A 648 36.88 37.68 -5.94
C ARG A 648 37.94 37.49 -4.86
N MET A 649 38.63 36.35 -4.89
CA MET A 649 39.67 35.96 -3.95
C MET A 649 40.92 35.52 -4.71
N ASP A 650 42.08 36.04 -4.34
CA ASP A 650 43.38 35.58 -4.85
C ASP A 650 43.97 34.54 -3.88
N TRP A 651 44.19 33.33 -4.38
CA TRP A 651 44.84 32.25 -3.65
C TRP A 651 46.23 32.63 -3.12
N ARG A 652 47.00 33.41 -3.88
CA ARG A 652 48.36 33.83 -3.50
C ARG A 652 48.31 34.74 -2.28
N HIS A 653 47.37 35.67 -2.24
CA HIS A 653 47.17 36.56 -1.09
C HIS A 653 46.74 35.76 0.15
N THR A 654 45.81 34.83 -0.03
CA THR A 654 45.29 33.99 1.06
C THR A 654 46.38 33.10 1.67
N LEU A 655 47.19 32.43 0.83
CA LEU A 655 48.31 31.61 1.27
C LEU A 655 49.42 32.44 1.93
N GLN A 656 49.73 33.61 1.38
CA GLN A 656 50.71 34.52 1.99
C GLN A 656 50.26 34.98 3.37
N HIS A 657 48.97 35.32 3.51
CA HIS A 657 48.42 35.74 4.79
C HIS A 657 48.51 34.63 5.85
N ILE A 658 48.19 33.38 5.47
CA ILE A 658 48.37 32.22 6.36
C ILE A 658 49.85 32.04 6.75
N LYS A 659 50.77 32.21 5.80
CA LYS A 659 52.21 32.17 6.07
C LYS A 659 52.60 33.22 7.11
N ASP A 660 52.14 34.45 6.94
CA ASP A 660 52.48 35.58 7.81
C ASP A 660 51.95 35.41 9.24
N ILE A 661 50.73 34.87 9.40
CA ILE A 661 50.12 34.62 10.73
C ILE A 661 50.96 33.63 11.56
N PHE A 662 51.41 32.53 10.95
CA PHE A 662 52.06 31.43 11.69
C PHE A 662 53.59 31.45 11.63
N ALA A 663 54.21 32.23 10.74
CA ALA A 663 55.67 32.28 10.57
C ALA A 663 56.41 32.53 11.89
N LEU A 664 56.01 33.55 12.64
CA LEU A 664 56.65 33.91 13.91
C LEU A 664 56.45 32.83 14.99
N GLN A 665 55.26 32.23 15.05
CA GLN A 665 54.92 31.20 16.03
C GLN A 665 55.68 29.89 15.78
N MET A 666 55.76 29.47 14.50
CA MET A 666 56.50 28.28 14.08
C MET A 666 58.02 28.47 14.25
N GLN A 667 58.53 29.67 13.96
CA GLN A 667 59.93 30.03 14.20
C GLN A 667 60.28 29.95 15.70
N ALA A 668 59.38 30.42 16.58
CA ALA A 668 59.58 30.32 18.02
C ALA A 668 59.64 28.87 18.53
N LYS A 669 58.91 27.93 17.88
CA LYS A 669 58.98 26.49 18.13
C LYS A 669 60.11 25.77 17.36
N ASN A 670 60.89 26.50 16.57
CA ASN A 670 61.94 25.94 15.71
C ASN A 670 61.37 24.89 14.70
N ILE A 671 60.16 25.11 14.21
CA ILE A 671 59.47 24.28 13.21
C ILE A 671 59.77 24.84 11.83
N PHE A 672 60.17 23.98 10.89
CA PHE A 672 60.30 24.35 9.48
C PHE A 672 58.91 24.56 8.87
N PHE A 673 58.56 25.79 8.49
CA PHE A 673 57.25 26.12 7.96
C PHE A 673 57.36 26.75 6.57
N GLU A 674 56.76 26.11 5.58
CA GLU A 674 56.66 26.63 4.22
C GLU A 674 55.25 26.54 3.67
N VAL A 675 54.84 27.59 2.97
CA VAL A 675 53.54 27.70 2.30
C VAL A 675 53.81 28.15 0.88
N TYR A 676 53.46 27.32 -0.10
CA TYR A 676 53.64 27.67 -1.50
C TYR A 676 52.65 26.95 -2.41
N PRO A 677 52.19 27.61 -3.48
CA PRO A 677 51.42 26.94 -4.53
C PRO A 677 52.36 26.12 -5.43
N ILE A 678 51.86 25.01 -5.95
CA ILE A 678 52.51 24.19 -6.98
C ILE A 678 51.63 24.28 -8.22
N ASP A 679 52.17 24.92 -9.27
CA ASP A 679 51.53 25.07 -10.59
C ASP A 679 50.07 25.55 -10.50
N LEU A 680 49.90 26.85 -10.26
CA LEU A 680 48.60 27.51 -10.07
C LEU A 680 48.27 28.41 -11.26
N PRO A 681 47.80 27.85 -12.39
CA PRO A 681 47.48 28.62 -13.58
C PRO A 681 46.30 29.58 -13.36
N HIS A 682 45.37 29.25 -12.45
CA HIS A 682 44.24 30.12 -12.11
C HIS A 682 44.24 30.55 -10.64
N PRO A 683 44.88 31.69 -10.29
CA PRO A 683 44.96 32.16 -8.91
C PRO A 683 43.72 32.94 -8.42
N ASP A 684 42.94 33.52 -9.33
CA ASP A 684 41.76 34.33 -9.02
C ASP A 684 40.46 33.50 -9.11
N VAL A 685 39.74 33.35 -8.00
CA VAL A 685 38.51 32.55 -7.89
C VAL A 685 37.37 33.32 -7.24
N LEU A 686 36.13 32.86 -7.41
CA LEU A 686 34.97 33.35 -6.65
C LEU A 686 34.71 32.42 -5.46
N CYS A 687 34.86 32.95 -4.24
CA CYS A 687 34.68 32.19 -3.01
C CYS A 687 34.27 33.11 -1.85
N ASP A 688 33.64 32.56 -0.83
CA ASP A 688 33.56 33.20 0.48
C ASP A 688 34.92 33.10 1.17
N GLY A 689 35.78 34.09 0.86
CA GLY A 689 37.17 34.11 1.28
C GLY A 689 37.33 34.11 2.80
N GLN A 690 36.45 34.79 3.54
CA GLN A 690 36.52 34.83 5.00
C GLN A 690 36.27 33.45 5.63
N ARG A 691 35.28 32.70 5.13
CA ARG A 691 34.98 31.36 5.64
C ARG A 691 36.07 30.35 5.26
N LEU A 692 36.60 30.45 4.03
CA LEU A 692 37.70 29.60 3.57
C LEU A 692 38.99 29.86 4.36
N GLU A 693 39.35 31.12 4.55
CA GLU A 693 40.51 31.52 5.35
C GLU A 693 40.39 31.03 6.79
N ARG A 694 39.22 31.19 7.41
CA ARG A 694 38.94 30.66 8.75
C ARG A 694 39.08 29.13 8.81
N ALA A 695 38.67 28.41 7.77
CA ALA A 695 38.88 26.97 7.69
C ALA A 695 40.37 26.62 7.65
N LEU A 696 41.16 27.33 6.84
CA LEU A 696 42.60 27.11 6.71
C LEU A 696 43.38 27.47 7.99
N ILE A 697 43.04 28.59 8.64
CA ILE A 697 43.63 28.97 9.93
C ILE A 697 43.42 27.87 10.97
N ASN A 698 42.23 27.27 11.03
CA ASN A 698 41.97 26.17 11.96
C ASN A 698 42.79 24.91 11.67
N LEU A 699 43.06 24.62 10.39
CA LEU A 699 43.87 23.46 10.00
C LEU A 699 45.36 23.71 10.27
N VAL A 700 45.89 24.89 9.93
CA VAL A 700 47.30 25.24 10.17
C VAL A 700 47.59 25.46 11.66
N SER A 701 46.64 26.02 12.42
CA SER A 701 46.74 26.12 13.87
C SER A 701 46.87 24.73 14.53
N ASN A 702 46.07 23.76 14.07
CA ASN A 702 46.21 22.36 14.51
C ASN A 702 47.61 21.80 14.15
N ALA A 703 48.10 22.01 12.93
CA ALA A 703 49.45 21.60 12.55
C ALA A 703 50.53 22.25 13.45
N CYS A 704 50.39 23.55 13.77
CA CYS A 704 51.29 24.30 14.66
C CYS A 704 51.28 23.79 16.11
N GLU A 705 50.12 23.41 16.62
CA GLU A 705 49.94 22.98 17.99
C GLU A 705 50.59 21.61 18.24
N PHE A 706 50.32 20.64 17.36
CA PHE A 706 50.70 19.24 17.55
C PHE A 706 52.07 18.85 16.98
N THR A 707 52.69 19.70 16.15
CA THR A 707 54.04 19.45 15.65
C THR A 707 55.09 19.74 16.75
N PRO A 708 55.98 18.78 17.07
CA PRO A 708 57.02 18.98 18.09
C PRO A 708 58.11 19.97 17.62
N ASN A 709 58.84 20.54 18.58
CA ASN A 709 59.95 21.46 18.28
C ASN A 709 61.00 20.78 17.38
N GLY A 710 61.47 21.47 16.34
CA GLY A 710 62.37 20.87 15.33
C GLY A 710 61.67 20.07 14.23
N GLY A 711 60.34 19.98 14.27
CA GLY A 711 59.52 19.35 13.22
C GLY A 711 59.34 20.22 11.97
N GLY A 712 58.46 19.79 11.08
CA GLY A 712 58.14 20.53 9.85
C GLY A 712 56.64 20.53 9.55
N VAL A 713 56.16 21.64 8.99
CA VAL A 713 54.80 21.84 8.49
C VAL A 713 54.90 22.44 7.08
N MET A 714 54.26 21.81 6.11
CA MET A 714 54.26 22.23 4.71
C MET A 714 52.84 22.34 4.20
N VAL A 715 52.48 23.50 3.68
CA VAL A 715 51.17 23.75 3.08
C VAL A 715 51.34 23.98 1.59
N THR A 716 50.80 23.07 0.77
CA THR A 716 50.89 23.15 -0.69
C THR A 716 49.50 23.20 -1.32
N LEU A 717 49.31 24.14 -2.24
CA LEU A 717 48.10 24.26 -3.05
C LEU A 717 48.39 23.78 -4.47
N LEU A 718 47.57 22.87 -5.00
CA LEU A 718 47.64 22.36 -6.37
C LEU A 718 46.33 22.59 -7.10
N GLU A 719 46.41 22.99 -8.36
CA GLU A 719 45.27 22.92 -9.27
C GLU A 719 45.25 21.54 -9.96
N THR A 720 44.24 20.73 -9.67
CA THR A 720 44.14 19.34 -10.17
C THR A 720 43.52 19.23 -11.55
N GLY A 721 42.84 20.29 -12.02
CA GLY A 721 42.29 20.39 -13.36
C GLY A 721 41.01 21.22 -13.45
N PRO A 722 40.47 21.38 -14.67
CA PRO A 722 39.23 22.13 -14.90
C PRO A 722 38.03 21.42 -14.28
N ALA A 723 37.11 22.19 -13.72
CA ALA A 723 35.87 21.71 -13.11
C ALA A 723 34.67 22.50 -13.66
N THR A 724 33.49 21.88 -13.68
CA THR A 724 32.23 22.60 -13.93
C THR A 724 31.54 22.81 -12.60
N VAL A 725 31.37 24.06 -12.19
CA VAL A 725 30.81 24.41 -10.88
C VAL A 725 29.41 24.99 -11.08
N ASN A 726 28.46 24.60 -10.25
CA ASN A 726 27.12 25.19 -10.25
C ASN A 726 27.14 26.47 -9.40
N TYR A 727 27.04 27.62 -10.05
CA TYR A 727 26.99 28.93 -9.40
C TYR A 727 25.64 29.58 -9.69
N GLN A 728 24.86 29.85 -8.64
CA GLN A 728 23.52 30.44 -8.75
C GLN A 728 22.57 29.70 -9.72
N GLY A 729 22.66 28.37 -9.79
CA GLY A 729 21.83 27.53 -10.67
C GLY A 729 22.32 27.43 -12.12
N GLN A 730 23.47 28.01 -12.44
CA GLN A 730 24.11 27.94 -13.76
C GLN A 730 25.45 27.21 -13.69
N ALA A 731 25.72 26.35 -14.67
CA ALA A 731 27.01 25.69 -14.82
C ALA A 731 28.05 26.69 -15.37
N VAL A 732 29.04 27.05 -14.55
CA VAL A 732 30.13 27.97 -14.91
C VAL A 732 31.49 27.27 -14.96
N PRO A 733 32.44 27.76 -15.76
CA PRO A 733 33.82 27.28 -15.75
C PRO A 733 34.47 27.50 -14.37
N GLY A 734 35.07 26.45 -13.83
CA GLY A 734 35.80 26.46 -12.57
C GLY A 734 37.07 25.62 -12.66
N ALA A 735 37.77 25.52 -11.54
CA ALA A 735 38.91 24.64 -11.35
C ALA A 735 38.81 23.92 -10.01
N SER A 736 39.37 22.70 -9.95
CA SER A 736 39.47 21.92 -8.72
C SER A 736 40.84 22.13 -8.08
N TYR A 737 40.83 22.49 -6.80
CA TYR A 737 42.01 22.78 -5.99
C TYR A 737 42.15 21.73 -4.90
N GLU A 738 43.39 21.26 -4.70
CA GLU A 738 43.78 20.41 -3.58
C GLU A 738 44.79 21.14 -2.71
N ILE A 739 44.49 21.24 -1.42
CA ILE A 739 45.39 21.81 -0.40
C ILE A 739 45.87 20.66 0.47
N HIS A 740 47.18 20.46 0.48
CA HIS A 740 47.84 19.50 1.37
C HIS A 740 48.47 20.24 2.52
N ILE A 741 48.20 19.79 3.74
CA ILE A 741 48.82 20.27 4.96
C ILE A 741 49.53 19.07 5.56
N ASN A 742 50.83 19.00 5.30
CA ASN A 742 51.69 17.92 5.75
C ASN A 742 52.47 18.38 6.98
N ASP A 743 52.31 17.67 8.09
CA ASP A 743 53.08 17.97 9.28
C ASP A 743 53.71 16.73 9.91
N SER A 744 54.78 16.94 10.68
CA SER A 744 55.52 15.89 11.36
C SER A 744 54.99 15.58 12.78
N ALA A 745 53.70 15.76 13.05
CA ALA A 745 53.10 15.38 14.34
C ALA A 745 52.95 13.86 14.48
N ALA A 746 52.67 13.40 15.70
CA ALA A 746 52.30 12.01 15.95
C ALA A 746 50.96 11.67 15.27
N ASN A 747 50.83 10.44 14.77
CA ASN A 747 49.62 9.99 14.07
C ASN A 747 48.39 10.05 14.97
N MET A 748 47.25 10.37 14.36
CA MET A 748 45.96 10.35 15.03
C MET A 748 45.47 8.89 15.21
N PRO A 749 45.00 8.48 16.41
CA PRO A 749 44.41 7.17 16.61
C PRO A 749 43.26 6.88 15.63
N PRO A 750 43.12 5.64 15.11
CA PRO A 750 42.09 5.30 14.12
C PRO A 750 40.65 5.61 14.58
N ASP A 751 40.41 5.51 15.89
CA ASP A 751 39.10 5.73 16.50
C ASP A 751 38.65 7.20 16.41
N ILE A 752 39.62 8.13 16.45
CA ILE A 752 39.40 9.58 16.31
C ILE A 752 39.19 9.95 14.82
N ILE A 753 39.90 9.27 13.90
CA ILE A 753 39.71 9.41 12.45
C ILE A 753 38.30 8.94 12.03
N ALA A 754 37.75 7.93 12.71
CA ALA A 754 36.39 7.45 12.48
C ALA A 754 35.30 8.42 13.00
N HIS A 755 35.55 9.11 14.12
CA HIS A 755 34.62 10.10 14.71
C HIS A 755 34.65 11.46 14.01
N LEU A 756 35.68 11.75 13.21
CA LEU A 756 35.71 12.92 12.32
C LEU A 756 34.58 12.92 11.27
N ALA A 757 33.75 11.87 11.19
CA ALA A 757 32.65 11.72 10.24
C ALA A 757 31.57 12.80 10.35
N GLU A 758 31.26 13.30 11.56
CA GLU A 758 30.17 14.26 11.76
C GLU A 758 30.66 15.73 11.81
N PRO A 759 30.17 16.61 10.92
CA PRO A 759 30.51 18.03 10.94
C PRO A 759 30.10 18.70 12.26
N PHE A 760 30.98 19.52 12.84
CA PHE A 760 30.70 20.35 14.03
C PHE A 760 30.37 19.61 15.34
N GLU A 761 30.72 18.33 15.50
CA GLU A 761 30.80 17.71 16.84
C GLU A 761 32.08 18.14 17.56
N ILE A 762 31.94 18.62 18.79
CA ILE A 762 33.04 19.07 19.64
C ILE A 762 33.19 18.03 20.76
N GLU A 763 34.25 17.24 20.73
CA GLU A 763 34.71 16.50 21.91
C GLU A 763 35.89 17.24 22.56
N ASP A 764 36.10 17.01 23.87
CA ASP A 764 37.15 17.58 24.74
C ASP A 764 38.61 17.22 24.33
N THR A 765 38.83 16.75 23.09
CA THR A 765 40.08 16.12 22.63
C THR A 765 41.10 17.09 22.01
N GLY A 766 40.89 18.41 22.09
CA GLY A 766 41.79 19.40 21.47
C GLY A 766 41.73 19.44 19.93
N LEU A 767 40.79 18.71 19.32
CA LEU A 767 40.63 18.60 17.86
C LEU A 767 39.46 19.42 17.29
N GLY A 768 38.81 20.25 18.11
CA GLY A 768 37.62 21.02 17.72
C GLY A 768 37.82 21.92 16.50
N GLY A 769 39.04 22.43 16.28
CA GLY A 769 39.39 23.20 15.07
C GLY A 769 39.22 22.41 13.77
N LEU A 770 39.48 21.09 13.79
CA LEU A 770 39.37 20.22 12.60
C LEU A 770 37.91 19.94 12.23
N CYS A 771 37.02 19.76 13.22
CA CYS A 771 35.58 19.60 13.00
C CYS A 771 34.94 20.86 12.42
N ILE A 772 35.38 22.05 12.87
CA ILE A 772 34.95 23.35 12.33
C ILE A 772 35.42 23.52 10.88
N ALA A 773 36.69 23.23 10.60
CA ALA A 773 37.23 23.29 9.25
C ALA A 773 36.47 22.36 8.28
N LYS A 774 36.15 21.12 8.72
CA LYS A 774 35.36 20.17 7.93
C LYS A 774 33.98 20.69 7.60
N GLY A 775 33.30 21.30 8.55
CA GLY A 775 31.98 21.89 8.33
C GLY A 775 32.00 23.08 7.37
N LEU A 776 32.96 24.00 7.52
CA LEU A 776 33.14 25.15 6.62
C LEU A 776 33.50 24.72 5.18
N ILE A 777 34.38 23.74 5.03
CA ILE A 777 34.77 23.20 3.71
C ILE A 777 33.60 22.47 3.04
N THR A 778 32.82 21.70 3.80
CA THR A 778 31.60 21.05 3.29
C THR A 778 30.58 22.08 2.81
N LEU A 779 30.42 23.19 3.53
CA LEU A 779 29.54 24.30 3.17
C LEU A 779 30.00 25.04 1.89
N LEU A 780 31.31 25.10 1.66
CA LEU A 780 31.90 25.59 0.41
C LEU A 780 31.84 24.56 -0.74
N GLY A 781 31.20 23.40 -0.52
CA GLY A 781 31.07 22.34 -1.53
C GLY A 781 32.31 21.45 -1.69
N GLY A 782 33.26 21.51 -0.76
CA GLY A 782 34.48 20.71 -0.74
C GLY A 782 34.46 19.52 0.22
N THR A 783 35.57 18.79 0.27
CA THR A 783 35.77 17.65 1.17
C THR A 783 37.13 17.69 1.86
N ILE A 784 37.21 17.18 3.10
CA ILE A 784 38.47 16.98 3.82
C ILE A 784 38.75 15.49 3.98
N LYS A 785 39.99 15.06 3.72
CA LYS A 785 40.50 13.74 4.01
C LYS A 785 41.75 13.85 4.90
N VAL A 786 41.91 12.90 5.81
CA VAL A 786 43.12 12.78 6.63
C VAL A 786 43.78 11.45 6.29
N THR A 787 45.03 11.49 5.84
CA THR A 787 45.81 10.30 5.49
C THR A 787 47.06 10.20 6.35
N THR A 788 47.22 9.06 7.01
CA THR A 788 48.44 8.68 7.74
C THR A 788 49.03 7.44 7.07
N ALA A 789 50.32 7.46 6.70
CA ALA A 789 50.95 6.32 6.03
C ALA A 789 51.02 5.09 6.96
N PRO A 790 50.57 3.89 6.54
CA PRO A 790 50.66 2.69 7.36
C PRO A 790 52.12 2.34 7.66
N GLY A 791 52.52 2.36 8.94
CA GLY A 791 53.85 1.92 9.38
C GLY A 791 54.91 3.01 9.56
N GLN A 792 54.60 4.29 9.36
CA GLN A 792 55.44 5.41 9.79
C GLN A 792 54.97 5.94 11.15
N SER A 793 55.89 6.14 12.09
CA SER A 793 55.58 6.61 13.45
C SER A 793 55.39 8.13 13.57
N VAL A 794 55.60 8.89 12.49
CA VAL A 794 55.59 10.37 12.47
C VAL A 794 55.10 10.84 11.09
N GLY A 795 54.12 11.75 11.05
CA GLY A 795 53.66 12.41 9.82
C GLY A 795 52.17 12.24 9.50
N LYS A 796 51.38 13.32 9.45
CA LYS A 796 49.99 13.34 8.95
C LYS A 796 49.86 14.26 7.74
N ASP A 797 49.06 13.84 6.74
CA ASP A 797 48.68 14.67 5.59
C ASP A 797 47.17 14.93 5.60
N ILE A 798 46.78 16.20 5.69
CA ILE A 798 45.38 16.63 5.59
C ILE A 798 45.16 17.20 4.20
N VAL A 799 44.25 16.58 3.44
CA VAL A 799 43.94 16.96 2.05
C VAL A 799 42.56 17.59 2.00
N VAL A 800 42.50 18.84 1.57
CA VAL A 800 41.25 19.59 1.30
C VAL A 800 41.03 19.68 -0.20
N THR A 801 39.89 19.21 -0.69
CA THR A 801 39.50 19.30 -2.10
C THR A 801 38.32 20.26 -2.27
N LEU A 802 38.45 21.27 -3.13
CA LEU A 802 37.43 22.30 -3.40
C LEU A 802 37.33 22.56 -4.90
N SER A 803 36.11 22.66 -5.44
CA SER A 803 35.89 23.11 -6.83
C SER A 803 35.30 24.52 -6.81
N LEU A 804 36.04 25.51 -7.32
CA LEU A 804 35.66 26.92 -7.25
C LEU A 804 35.48 27.51 -8.66
N PRO A 805 34.49 28.41 -8.87
CA PRO A 805 34.37 29.16 -10.12
C PRO A 805 35.56 30.08 -10.35
N LEU A 806 36.01 30.20 -11.60
CA LEU A 806 37.06 31.15 -11.97
C LEU A 806 36.51 32.58 -11.97
N ALA A 807 37.26 33.53 -11.41
CA ALA A 807 36.92 34.94 -11.56
C ALA A 807 37.38 35.39 -12.96
N ALA A 808 36.51 35.20 -13.97
CA ALA A 808 36.81 35.63 -15.34
C ALA A 808 37.13 37.15 -15.36
N THR A 809 38.22 37.52 -16.02
CA THR A 809 38.46 38.91 -16.44
C THR A 809 37.27 39.39 -17.25
N GLU A 810 36.69 40.52 -16.87
CA GLU A 810 35.47 41.14 -17.40
C GLU A 810 35.14 40.77 -18.87
N PRO A 811 33.91 40.35 -19.19
CA PRO A 811 33.44 40.45 -20.55
C PRO A 811 33.33 41.94 -20.90
N ALA A 812 34.11 42.38 -21.88
CA ALA A 812 33.96 43.69 -22.51
C ALA A 812 32.49 43.90 -22.87
N TRP A 813 31.84 44.83 -22.17
CA TRP A 813 30.46 45.22 -22.40
C TRP A 813 30.38 45.91 -23.77
N ALA A 814 29.98 45.17 -24.81
CA ALA A 814 29.44 45.76 -26.02
C ALA A 814 28.08 46.37 -25.66
N GLY A 815 27.98 47.69 -25.76
CA GLY A 815 26.83 48.45 -25.31
C GLY A 815 25.53 48.18 -26.07
N THR A 816 24.41 48.33 -25.37
CA THR A 816 23.09 48.61 -25.93
C THR A 816 22.30 49.54 -25.02
N GLY A 817 22.19 50.81 -25.44
CA GLY A 817 20.96 51.63 -25.46
C GLY A 817 20.30 52.09 -24.15
N PRO A 818 19.94 53.38 -24.00
CA PRO A 818 19.10 53.86 -22.91
C PRO A 818 17.67 53.31 -23.03
N LEU A 819 17.13 52.81 -21.91
CA LEU A 819 15.74 52.40 -21.75
C LEU A 819 14.81 53.61 -21.85
N ALA A 820 13.81 53.50 -22.72
CA ALA A 820 12.70 54.43 -22.82
C ALA A 820 11.76 54.30 -21.60
N GLU A 821 11.26 55.46 -21.16
CA GLU A 821 10.27 55.63 -20.10
C GLU A 821 8.95 54.90 -20.41
N GLY A 822 8.37 54.29 -19.38
CA GLY A 822 7.04 53.71 -19.33
C GLY A 822 6.57 53.55 -17.89
#